data_AF-A0A519DD32-F1
#
_entry.id   AF-A0A519DD32-F1
#
_cell.length_a   1.000
_cell.length_b   1.000
_cell.length_c   1.000
_cell.angle_alpha   90.00
_cell.angle_beta   90.00
_cell.angle_gamma   90.00
#
_symmetry.space_group_name_H-M   'P 1'
#
loop_
_entity.id
_entity.type
_entity.pdbx_description
1 polymer ?
#
loop_
_entity_poly.entity_id
_entity_poly.type
_entity_poly.pdbx_seq_one_letter_code
_entity_poly.pdbx_strand_id
1 'polypeptide(L)'
;MGNRVVISFILTILMVSMAQVPGISNIEYNDTIIEQKLDEEIQPNPVLLNPQSPYFPNTFVDDVHYFDSVRPVSISVGYLHSCLVYDDGTMTCSGRNSDGRLGNDVSTASTNTQHMDVMFPDDVFIVKAEAGYSSTCAIDSEGELWCWGLNSNGEAGINSTANYIFIPQKVDFGMNESIVDVAIGYSSKCAITENSRLFCWGTDNYGVFFSNPGNQRSPLEIDLPSHIRPTSITSEYYSMCILNEDGAVYCWGYNNYGQLGDGTNTNRDFMVQALLPYNDPAVSVETSESHTCALLVSGEMRCWGGNNYAQLGTKTNSPSTHYVSVVVQDLLIRPMSIAVGKEYTCALLITQDIKCWGYNANGMLGDGGATSWSTSNIEHRDVIYSNYGLANPIELSLGKFTTCSIFDEGRVACWGYNGAGLMGDGSESQRNYPYKNKITVGDEITTLLFPAGKSLTKAPFVDGMNISVTISPPLPQGFSLDVDTGGITHNGTGNITTTSHNLTFVADTQQVVVSIDLNVIDTLPYEGRVDAYLGGISLNSNPSMSRVSTLSSSYKHGCLSLQSGELLCWGDGDIKKLGTLASIDVTQPVSINLNSNSVYSVVTATSHTCSLMDSGRVYCWGEGEFGRLGLNSETDTASPSEVFFPTHRNVEMLATQDTHNCALTDDGMVWCWGYNNVGQLGMGDTSNRNQPQEITLPTDRLGTAISVGNSFSCLVLDDGSVSCWGLNNLGQLGDGSLTNTTQPGLVNLATIGLNAVTVSSGDSHSCAILVDGQVACWGRNNMGQLGDQTFVDSSNPVIANLPSSKKAVMIEAGISHTCAIMDDGSMYCWGLNADGQLNDGTTTVSADPVQSLFPTGTSAVIVSTGESHTCVLLNDSTLHCIGANAEGQLGDSTLVSRTSLTPSSWNQNSSVSELFYTLGYAGKRSAIVAGWGQMNYSSLQFPSGFSFDVNDGSISYDGLGSLGQFTNTISTTNGVGNHSTSVTISIFEHNQVEGRIGSFIYDAGFSSASSTDAISINAGHEHSCLITHENRMKCWGYNNYGQVGVNHGSTVSSPTYTYDTWMKSTKSMDVGTNHACSIDNESQLWCWGYNNY
;
A
#
# COMPACT_ATOMS: atom_id res chain seq x y z
N MET A 1 4.28 39.39 51.44
CA MET A 1 3.17 40.12 52.12
C MET A 1 1.87 39.55 51.57
N GLY A 2 0.82 39.19 52.33
CA GLY A 2 0.74 39.01 53.79
C GLY A 2 -0.71 38.77 54.29
N ASN A 3 -0.96 37.59 54.90
CA ASN A 3 -2.16 37.16 55.66
C ASN A 3 -3.50 37.00 54.88
N ARG A 4 -4.36 35.98 55.06
CA ARG A 4 -4.76 35.04 56.17
C ARG A 4 -5.92 35.53 57.06
N VAL A 5 -6.96 34.68 57.21
CA VAL A 5 -7.75 34.32 58.42
C VAL A 5 -8.87 33.31 58.01
N VAL A 6 -9.55 32.57 58.91
CA VAL A 6 -9.16 31.28 59.53
C VAL A 6 -10.26 30.84 60.53
N ILE A 7 -10.88 29.67 60.32
CA ILE A 7 -11.75 28.91 61.26
C ILE A 7 -11.52 27.41 60.92
N SER A 8 -10.97 26.46 61.73
CA SER A 8 -11.09 26.04 63.15
C SER A 8 -12.33 25.16 63.46
N PHE A 9 -12.35 24.14 64.36
CA PHE A 9 -11.41 23.12 64.87
C PHE A 9 -12.23 22.14 65.80
N ILE A 10 -11.65 21.04 66.36
CA ILE A 10 -12.05 20.29 67.61
C ILE A 10 -12.50 18.78 67.52
N LEU A 11 -11.55 17.88 67.87
CA LEU A 11 -11.55 16.70 68.80
C LEU A 11 -12.54 15.48 68.80
N THR A 12 -12.00 14.30 68.43
CA THR A 12 -11.81 13.00 69.20
C THR A 12 -12.92 12.21 69.95
N ILE A 13 -12.66 10.88 70.13
CA ILE A 13 -13.21 9.84 71.09
C ILE A 13 -14.27 8.86 70.51
N LEU A 14 -14.22 7.50 70.63
CA LEU A 14 -13.16 6.48 70.87
C LEU A 14 -13.69 5.01 70.74
N MET A 15 -12.84 4.05 70.31
CA MET A 15 -12.96 2.55 70.40
C MET A 15 -14.09 1.85 69.56
N VAL A 16 -14.09 0.53 69.25
CA VAL A 16 -13.50 -0.69 69.87
C VAL A 16 -13.11 -1.78 68.82
N SER A 17 -11.88 -2.36 68.91
CA SER A 17 -11.34 -3.69 68.46
C SER A 17 -11.74 -4.31 67.09
N MET A 18 -10.97 -5.13 66.35
CA MET A 18 -9.62 -5.77 66.40
C MET A 18 -9.42 -6.48 65.02
N ALA A 19 -8.27 -6.96 64.52
CA ALA A 19 -6.84 -7.00 64.88
C ALA A 19 -6.04 -6.87 63.53
N GLN A 20 -4.80 -7.33 63.24
CA GLN A 20 -3.71 -8.06 63.91
C GLN A 20 -2.36 -7.70 63.20
N VAL A 21 -1.19 -8.14 63.71
CA VAL A 21 0.18 -7.79 63.23
C VAL A 21 1.11 -9.02 63.32
N PRO A 22 1.87 -9.42 62.27
CA PRO A 22 3.23 -8.92 61.94
C PRO A 22 3.28 -8.00 60.70
N GLY A 23 4.43 -7.57 60.13
CA GLY A 23 5.85 -7.69 60.51
C GLY A 23 6.73 -8.40 59.44
N ILE A 24 8.04 -8.13 59.27
CA ILE A 24 9.04 -7.37 60.05
C ILE A 24 10.09 -6.74 59.10
N SER A 25 10.77 -5.66 59.52
CA SER A 25 11.97 -5.08 58.86
C SER A 25 13.17 -4.91 59.82
N ASN A 26 14.40 -4.86 59.27
CA ASN A 26 15.66 -4.29 59.80
C ASN A 26 16.67 -4.24 58.62
N ILE A 27 17.42 -3.18 58.25
CA ILE A 27 18.35 -2.29 59.01
C ILE A 27 19.65 -3.07 59.30
N GLU A 28 20.88 -2.71 58.88
CA GLU A 28 21.63 -1.41 58.92
C GLU A 28 22.48 -1.06 57.64
N TYR A 29 23.38 -0.06 57.76
CA TYR A 29 24.06 0.75 56.72
C TYR A 29 25.60 0.79 56.96
N ASN A 30 26.45 0.95 55.92
CA ASN A 30 27.79 1.60 56.03
C ASN A 30 28.55 1.78 54.69
N ASP A 31 28.52 3.01 54.15
CA ASP A 31 29.66 3.90 53.85
C ASP A 31 31.04 3.43 53.28
N THR A 32 31.51 4.21 52.28
CA THR A 32 32.90 4.68 51.97
C THR A 32 33.91 3.82 51.16
N ILE A 33 34.88 4.31 50.34
CA ILE A 33 35.14 5.44 49.37
C ILE A 33 36.26 4.91 48.39
N ILE A 34 36.53 5.56 47.22
CA ILE A 34 37.84 5.76 46.50
C ILE A 34 37.96 5.22 45.04
N GLU A 35 37.95 6.19 44.11
CA GLU A 35 38.81 6.49 42.93
C GLU A 35 39.55 5.45 42.04
N GLN A 36 39.48 5.75 40.73
CA GLN A 36 40.50 5.71 39.65
C GLN A 36 41.06 4.40 39.02
N LYS A 37 40.79 4.30 37.71
CA LYS A 37 41.63 3.82 36.58
C LYS A 37 43.12 3.53 36.85
N LEU A 38 43.65 2.42 36.29
CA LEU A 38 44.50 2.43 35.07
C LEU A 38 44.73 1.03 34.45
N ASP A 39 44.74 0.99 33.10
CA ASP A 39 45.43 0.16 32.08
C ASP A 39 45.82 -1.33 32.27
N GLU A 40 45.53 -2.12 31.21
CA GLU A 40 46.33 -3.17 30.49
C GLU A 40 47.14 -4.25 31.27
N GLU A 41 47.39 -5.48 30.79
CA GLU A 41 47.55 -6.02 29.42
C GLU A 41 47.49 -7.58 29.40
N ILE A 42 47.66 -8.21 28.22
CA ILE A 42 48.08 -9.63 27.96
C ILE A 42 47.04 -10.77 28.10
N GLN A 43 46.46 -11.14 26.94
CA GLN A 43 46.52 -12.47 26.27
C GLN A 43 46.64 -13.76 27.14
N PRO A 44 45.85 -14.83 26.88
CA PRO A 44 46.19 -15.67 25.71
C PRO A 44 45.05 -16.46 25.02
N ASN A 45 45.38 -17.01 23.85
CA ASN A 45 44.73 -18.11 23.13
C ASN A 45 45.83 -19.21 22.90
N PRO A 46 45.56 -20.48 22.49
CA PRO A 46 44.26 -21.09 22.16
C PRO A 46 44.05 -22.59 22.57
N VAL A 47 42.90 -23.13 22.13
CA VAL A 47 42.51 -24.56 21.93
C VAL A 47 42.33 -25.47 23.17
N LEU A 48 41.08 -25.87 23.46
CA LEU A 48 40.54 -27.22 23.13
C LEU A 48 39.04 -27.38 23.48
N LEU A 49 38.31 -28.12 22.65
CA LEU A 49 36.85 -28.30 22.68
C LEU A 49 36.40 -29.37 23.70
N ASN A 50 35.24 -29.15 24.36
CA ASN A 50 34.11 -30.11 24.39
C ASN A 50 32.86 -29.52 25.11
N PRO A 51 31.75 -29.20 24.42
CA PRO A 51 30.49 -28.79 25.07
C PRO A 51 29.50 -29.96 25.27
N GLN A 52 28.92 -30.05 26.47
CA GLN A 52 27.68 -30.79 26.74
C GLN A 52 26.76 -29.92 27.62
N SER A 53 25.51 -29.80 27.20
CA SER A 53 24.44 -28.93 27.74
C SER A 53 23.93 -29.38 29.14
N PRO A 54 23.03 -28.64 29.85
CA PRO A 54 22.27 -27.45 29.41
C PRO A 54 22.12 -26.30 30.45
N TYR A 55 21.29 -25.31 30.06
CA TYR A 55 20.69 -24.20 30.85
C TYR A 55 21.53 -22.96 31.19
N PHE A 56 21.34 -21.92 30.38
CA PHE A 56 20.95 -20.58 30.85
C PHE A 56 19.83 -20.03 29.95
N PRO A 57 18.86 -19.26 30.47
CA PRO A 57 17.86 -18.56 29.65
C PRO A 57 18.38 -17.16 29.26
N ASN A 58 18.31 -16.82 27.97
CA ASN A 58 18.60 -15.46 27.51
C ASN A 58 17.31 -14.61 27.53
N THR A 59 17.45 -13.40 28.06
CA THR A 59 16.53 -12.26 27.85
C THR A 59 17.22 -11.28 26.91
N PHE A 60 16.47 -10.66 25.99
CA PHE A 60 16.92 -9.60 25.07
C PHE A 60 18.10 -9.93 24.13
N VAL A 61 17.75 -10.41 22.93
CA VAL A 61 18.28 -9.93 21.63
C VAL A 61 17.12 -9.99 20.64
N ASP A 62 16.97 -8.99 19.78
CA ASP A 62 16.10 -9.07 18.61
C ASP A 62 16.89 -9.69 17.45
N ASP A 63 16.79 -11.02 17.29
CA ASP A 63 17.36 -11.77 16.15
C ASP A 63 16.24 -12.16 15.17
N VAL A 64 15.70 -11.19 14.43
CA VAL A 64 14.68 -11.41 13.38
C VAL A 64 15.37 -11.61 12.03
N HIS A 65 16.01 -12.76 11.84
CA HIS A 65 16.47 -13.18 10.51
C HIS A 65 15.31 -13.71 9.67
N TYR A 66 14.59 -12.79 9.02
CA TYR A 66 13.90 -13.08 7.75
C TYR A 66 14.88 -12.80 6.60
N PHE A 67 14.64 -13.38 5.43
CA PHE A 67 15.48 -13.11 4.26
C PHE A 67 15.08 -11.77 3.64
N ASP A 68 16.07 -10.90 3.45
CA ASP A 68 15.89 -9.65 2.71
C ASP A 68 15.35 -9.91 1.30
N SER A 69 14.13 -9.45 1.05
CA SER A 69 13.61 -9.22 -0.31
C SER A 69 13.42 -7.73 -0.56
N VAL A 70 14.38 -6.94 -0.07
CA VAL A 70 14.60 -5.52 -0.31
C VAL A 70 14.48 -5.23 -1.81
N ARG A 71 13.59 -4.29 -2.19
CA ARG A 71 13.08 -4.11 -3.57
C ARG A 71 13.70 -2.89 -4.24
N PRO A 72 14.24 -3.01 -5.46
CA PRO A 72 14.70 -1.84 -6.23
C PRO A 72 13.56 -0.84 -6.50
N VAL A 73 13.75 0.41 -6.07
CA VAL A 73 12.81 1.53 -6.28
C VAL A 73 13.35 2.62 -7.21
N SER A 74 14.67 2.67 -7.45
CA SER A 74 15.24 3.50 -8.52
C SER A 74 16.52 2.91 -9.11
N ILE A 75 16.83 3.26 -10.36
CA ILE A 75 17.96 2.76 -11.14
C ILE A 75 18.63 3.86 -11.97
N SER A 76 19.93 4.08 -11.75
CA SER A 76 20.74 4.92 -12.65
C SER A 76 21.81 4.10 -13.36
N VAL A 77 21.89 4.27 -14.69
CA VAL A 77 22.76 3.50 -15.59
C VAL A 77 23.76 4.46 -16.23
N GLY A 78 25.04 4.32 -15.87
CA GLY A 78 26.10 5.17 -16.38
C GLY A 78 26.77 4.66 -17.65
N TYR A 79 28.05 5.00 -17.80
CA TYR A 79 28.82 4.53 -18.97
C TYR A 79 29.28 3.07 -18.84
N LEU A 80 29.87 2.69 -17.71
CA LEU A 80 30.49 1.37 -17.48
C LEU A 80 30.11 0.77 -16.11
N HIS A 81 29.07 1.31 -15.48
CA HIS A 81 28.49 0.85 -14.23
C HIS A 81 27.00 1.23 -14.17
N SER A 82 26.23 0.54 -13.35
CA SER A 82 24.87 0.92 -12.97
C SER A 82 24.74 0.78 -11.45
N CYS A 83 23.73 1.45 -10.88
CA CYS A 83 23.40 1.32 -9.47
C CYS A 83 21.89 1.23 -9.26
N LEU A 84 21.49 0.50 -8.22
CA LEU A 84 20.13 0.31 -7.74
C LEU A 84 20.00 0.96 -6.36
N VAL A 85 18.91 1.69 -6.14
CA VAL A 85 18.45 2.14 -4.82
C VAL A 85 17.21 1.31 -4.46
N TYR A 86 17.08 0.94 -3.19
CA TYR A 86 16.04 0.02 -2.72
C TYR A 86 15.12 0.67 -1.68
N ASP A 87 13.99 0.03 -1.37
CA ASP A 87 12.95 0.58 -0.48
C ASP A 87 13.32 0.64 1.01
N ASP A 88 14.41 -0.01 1.41
CA ASP A 88 15.05 0.14 2.73
C ASP A 88 16.10 1.28 2.78
N GLY A 89 16.28 2.00 1.67
CA GLY A 89 17.28 3.07 1.54
C GLY A 89 18.71 2.56 1.28
N THR A 90 18.93 1.25 1.14
CA THR A 90 20.23 0.72 0.72
C THR A 90 20.47 0.96 -0.77
N MET A 91 21.72 0.76 -1.19
CA MET A 91 22.15 0.99 -2.56
C MET A 91 23.23 -0.02 -2.96
N THR A 92 23.13 -0.57 -4.17
CA THR A 92 24.16 -1.44 -4.75
C THR A 92 24.61 -0.91 -6.11
N CYS A 93 25.84 -1.21 -6.52
CA CYS A 93 26.38 -0.85 -7.83
C CYS A 93 27.10 -2.05 -8.50
N SER A 94 26.92 -2.21 -9.82
CA SER A 94 27.63 -3.21 -10.64
C SER A 94 28.51 -2.56 -11.71
N GLY A 95 29.53 -3.27 -12.18
CA GLY A 95 30.34 -2.88 -13.32
C GLY A 95 31.82 -2.59 -13.03
N ARG A 96 32.42 -1.64 -13.73
CA ARG A 96 33.87 -1.36 -13.70
C ARG A 96 34.28 -0.47 -12.52
N ASN A 97 35.06 -0.98 -11.56
CA ASN A 97 35.48 -0.20 -10.38
C ASN A 97 36.88 0.44 -10.41
N SER A 98 37.53 0.57 -11.57
CA SER A 98 38.92 1.07 -11.67
C SER A 98 39.16 2.47 -11.09
N ASP A 99 38.09 3.24 -10.91
CA ASP A 99 38.10 4.63 -10.48
C ASP A 99 37.39 4.81 -9.12
N GLY A 100 36.96 3.73 -8.46
CA GLY A 100 36.23 3.72 -7.19
C GLY A 100 34.72 3.95 -7.27
N ARG A 101 34.17 4.05 -8.49
CA ARG A 101 32.77 4.42 -8.78
C ARG A 101 31.66 3.52 -8.19
N LEU A 102 31.98 2.32 -7.67
CA LEU A 102 31.02 1.46 -7.00
C LEU A 102 30.92 1.69 -5.48
N GLY A 103 31.78 2.53 -4.89
CA GLY A 103 31.59 3.01 -3.51
C GLY A 103 31.81 1.98 -2.40
N ASN A 104 32.54 0.90 -2.68
CA ASN A 104 32.71 -0.27 -1.80
C ASN A 104 34.17 -0.47 -1.32
N ASP A 105 34.97 0.59 -1.23
CA ASP A 105 36.40 0.66 -0.86
C ASP A 105 37.40 -0.14 -1.73
N VAL A 106 36.96 -1.21 -2.42
CA VAL A 106 37.84 -2.12 -3.16
C VAL A 106 38.11 -1.63 -4.58
N SER A 107 39.27 -1.00 -4.79
CA SER A 107 39.76 -0.62 -6.13
C SER A 107 40.11 -1.86 -6.98
N THR A 108 39.18 -2.34 -7.82
CA THR A 108 39.43 -3.48 -8.73
C THR A 108 39.85 -3.03 -10.12
N ALA A 109 40.89 -3.66 -10.67
CA ALA A 109 41.21 -3.56 -12.10
C ALA A 109 40.28 -4.45 -12.96
N SER A 110 39.64 -5.45 -12.34
CA SER A 110 38.56 -6.25 -12.91
C SER A 110 37.22 -5.53 -12.84
N THR A 111 36.38 -5.88 -13.80
CA THR A 111 34.92 -5.72 -13.79
C THR A 111 34.31 -6.53 -12.64
N ASN A 112 33.28 -5.97 -12.01
CA ASN A 112 32.43 -6.69 -11.06
C ASN A 112 31.10 -6.95 -11.78
N THR A 113 30.83 -8.22 -12.10
CA THR A 113 29.65 -8.62 -12.90
C THR A 113 28.40 -8.86 -12.05
N GLN A 114 28.46 -8.59 -10.75
CA GLN A 114 27.33 -8.60 -9.81
C GLN A 114 27.15 -7.18 -9.24
N HIS A 115 25.95 -6.89 -8.75
CA HIS A 115 25.74 -5.74 -7.88
C HIS A 115 26.43 -5.98 -6.54
N MET A 116 27.17 -4.96 -6.07
CA MET A 116 27.92 -4.93 -4.81
C MET A 116 27.40 -3.78 -3.96
N ASP A 117 27.36 -3.96 -2.65
CA ASP A 117 26.82 -2.97 -1.71
C ASP A 117 27.68 -1.70 -1.67
N VAL A 118 27.01 -0.55 -1.63
CA VAL A 118 27.65 0.77 -1.52
C VAL A 118 27.76 1.12 -0.04
N MET A 119 28.99 1.36 0.46
CA MET A 119 29.22 1.54 1.90
C MET A 119 28.98 2.98 2.35
N PHE A 120 27.72 3.30 2.65
CA PHE A 120 27.38 4.49 3.41
C PHE A 120 27.68 4.31 4.91
N PRO A 121 27.73 5.39 5.71
CA PRO A 121 27.65 5.30 7.16
C PRO A 121 26.32 4.69 7.62
N ASP A 122 26.31 4.16 8.84
CA ASP A 122 25.08 3.84 9.56
C ASP A 122 24.13 5.07 9.59
N ASP A 123 22.82 4.82 9.67
CA ASP A 123 21.72 5.81 9.64
C ASP A 123 21.47 6.56 8.30
N VAL A 124 22.24 6.34 7.22
CA VAL A 124 22.03 7.03 5.92
C VAL A 124 21.08 6.25 4.99
N PHE A 125 19.89 6.81 4.75
CA PHE A 125 18.85 6.24 3.87
C PHE A 125 18.83 6.93 2.49
N ILE A 126 19.18 6.21 1.41
CA ILE A 126 19.24 6.77 0.04
C ILE A 126 17.88 6.80 -0.64
N VAL A 127 17.51 7.95 -1.23
CA VAL A 127 16.26 8.12 -1.98
C VAL A 127 16.46 8.30 -3.50
N LYS A 128 17.65 8.75 -3.93
CA LYS A 128 17.99 8.90 -5.35
C LYS A 128 19.47 8.64 -5.59
N ALA A 129 19.81 8.00 -6.71
CA ALA A 129 21.18 7.83 -7.17
C ALA A 129 21.36 8.31 -8.62
N GLU A 130 22.57 8.77 -8.95
CA GLU A 130 22.97 9.12 -10.30
C GLU A 130 24.36 8.57 -10.64
N ALA A 131 24.48 7.88 -11.76
CA ALA A 131 25.65 7.11 -12.19
C ALA A 131 26.22 7.69 -13.49
N GLY A 132 27.29 8.48 -13.41
CA GLY A 132 27.81 9.21 -14.57
C GLY A 132 28.88 8.47 -15.38
N TYR A 133 29.81 9.24 -15.96
CA TYR A 133 30.85 8.67 -16.84
C TYR A 133 31.97 7.94 -16.08
N SER A 134 32.43 8.49 -14.95
CA SER A 134 33.50 7.94 -14.09
C SER A 134 33.32 8.19 -12.58
N SER A 135 32.13 8.61 -12.16
CA SER A 135 31.78 8.89 -10.78
C SER A 135 30.28 8.70 -10.57
N THR A 136 29.87 8.58 -9.32
CA THR A 136 28.48 8.35 -8.88
C THR A 136 28.17 9.38 -7.80
N CYS A 137 26.90 9.73 -7.63
CA CYS A 137 26.42 10.42 -6.45
C CYS A 137 25.07 9.83 -6.01
N ALA A 138 24.69 10.10 -4.77
CA ALA A 138 23.39 9.76 -4.21
C ALA A 138 22.88 10.90 -3.32
N ILE A 139 21.57 11.03 -3.22
CA ILE A 139 20.86 11.94 -2.32
C ILE A 139 20.12 11.08 -1.29
N ASP A 140 20.25 11.43 -0.02
CA ASP A 140 19.55 10.77 1.09
C ASP A 140 18.20 11.44 1.45
N SER A 141 17.49 10.86 2.42
CA SER A 141 16.19 11.34 2.89
C SER A 141 16.21 12.68 3.62
N GLU A 142 17.38 13.17 4.09
CA GLU A 142 17.55 14.53 4.61
C GLU A 142 17.86 15.53 3.46
N GLY A 143 18.15 15.02 2.27
CA GLY A 143 18.52 15.79 1.08
C GLY A 143 20.00 16.14 1.03
N GLU A 144 20.87 15.38 1.70
CA GLU A 144 22.31 15.56 1.63
C GLU A 144 22.90 14.80 0.43
N LEU A 145 23.89 15.40 -0.25
CA LEU A 145 24.52 14.81 -1.43
C LEU A 145 25.82 14.10 -1.07
N TRP A 146 25.92 12.83 -1.46
CA TRP A 146 27.11 11.99 -1.33
C TRP A 146 27.71 11.72 -2.72
N CYS A 147 29.02 11.88 -2.91
CA CYS A 147 29.66 11.67 -4.21
C CYS A 147 30.99 10.90 -4.11
N TRP A 148 31.24 10.01 -5.07
CA TRP A 148 32.44 9.16 -5.11
C TRP A 148 32.86 8.75 -6.54
N GLY A 149 33.99 8.07 -6.67
CA GLY A 149 34.64 7.72 -7.93
C GLY A 149 35.83 8.64 -8.26
N LEU A 150 36.04 8.95 -9.54
CA LEU A 150 37.15 9.80 -10.00
C LEU A 150 37.11 11.20 -9.34
N ASN A 151 38.25 11.68 -8.83
CA ASN A 151 38.41 12.99 -8.19
C ASN A 151 39.77 13.69 -8.54
N SER A 152 40.37 13.30 -9.66
CA SER A 152 41.69 13.81 -10.09
C SER A 152 41.73 15.33 -10.27
N ASN A 153 40.62 15.97 -10.66
CA ASN A 153 40.48 17.42 -10.78
C ASN A 153 39.64 18.06 -9.66
N GLY A 154 38.84 17.27 -8.93
CA GLY A 154 37.91 17.76 -7.92
C GLY A 154 36.46 17.28 -8.08
N GLU A 155 36.24 16.31 -8.97
CA GLU A 155 34.92 15.89 -9.45
C GLU A 155 34.02 15.27 -8.36
N ALA A 156 34.56 14.91 -7.19
CA ALA A 156 33.76 14.48 -6.04
C ALA A 156 33.25 15.63 -5.15
N GLY A 157 33.76 16.87 -5.28
CA GLY A 157 33.26 18.05 -4.55
C GLY A 157 33.69 18.16 -3.07
N ILE A 158 34.35 17.15 -2.51
CA ILE A 158 34.67 17.08 -1.08
C ILE A 158 36.00 17.77 -0.68
N ASN A 159 36.50 18.72 -1.47
CA ASN A 159 37.79 19.41 -1.31
C ASN A 159 39.04 18.49 -1.23
N SER A 160 38.89 17.20 -1.55
CA SER A 160 39.97 16.22 -1.42
C SER A 160 41.00 16.32 -2.55
N THR A 161 42.27 16.07 -2.21
CA THR A 161 43.39 15.93 -3.16
C THR A 161 43.62 14.49 -3.61
N ALA A 162 42.81 13.52 -3.17
CA ALA A 162 42.89 12.14 -3.65
C ALA A 162 42.39 12.04 -5.10
N ASN A 163 43.06 11.26 -5.94
CA ASN A 163 42.70 11.11 -7.37
C ASN A 163 41.41 10.31 -7.59
N TYR A 164 41.01 9.52 -6.59
CA TYR A 164 39.86 8.63 -6.57
C TYR A 164 39.29 8.60 -5.15
N ILE A 165 37.98 8.42 -5.03
CA ILE A 165 37.22 8.30 -3.79
C ILE A 165 36.47 6.97 -3.88
N PHE A 166 36.79 6.02 -2.99
CA PHE A 166 36.35 4.62 -3.10
C PHE A 166 35.11 4.27 -2.26
N ILE A 167 34.65 5.21 -1.43
CA ILE A 167 33.50 5.12 -0.51
C ILE A 167 32.70 6.42 -0.71
N PRO A 168 31.34 6.43 -0.64
CA PRO A 168 30.56 7.66 -0.56
C PRO A 168 31.13 8.68 0.42
N GLN A 169 31.13 9.95 0.02
CA GLN A 169 31.54 11.06 0.89
C GLN A 169 30.58 12.23 0.69
N LYS A 170 30.03 12.75 1.79
CA LYS A 170 29.13 13.90 1.85
C LYS A 170 29.80 15.16 1.29
N VAL A 171 29.09 15.89 0.43
CA VAL A 171 29.52 17.11 -0.24
C VAL A 171 29.11 18.32 0.60
N ASP A 172 30.08 19.10 1.06
CA ASP A 172 29.82 20.34 1.82
C ASP A 172 29.59 21.52 0.86
N PHE A 173 28.39 22.11 0.93
CA PHE A 173 27.99 23.31 0.19
C PHE A 173 28.10 24.60 1.01
N GLY A 174 28.45 24.53 2.30
CA GLY A 174 28.55 25.69 3.18
C GLY A 174 27.21 26.37 3.53
N MET A 175 26.10 25.66 3.39
CA MET A 175 24.73 26.14 3.58
C MET A 175 23.86 25.10 4.30
N ASN A 176 22.64 25.49 4.68
CA ASN A 176 21.65 24.61 5.30
C ASN A 176 20.39 24.60 4.42
N GLU A 177 20.51 23.98 3.25
CA GLU A 177 19.42 23.78 2.27
C GLU A 177 19.55 22.37 1.70
N SER A 178 18.43 21.66 1.54
CA SER A 178 18.42 20.30 0.98
C SER A 178 18.65 20.32 -0.54
N ILE A 179 19.37 19.31 -1.05
CA ILE A 179 19.61 19.07 -2.47
C ILE A 179 18.45 18.26 -3.04
N VAL A 180 17.81 18.78 -4.09
CA VAL A 180 16.66 18.13 -4.74
C VAL A 180 17.05 17.38 -6.02
N ASP A 181 18.17 17.75 -6.67
CA ASP A 181 18.61 17.09 -7.89
C ASP A 181 20.13 17.24 -8.15
N VAL A 182 20.70 16.31 -8.92
CA VAL A 182 22.13 16.27 -9.28
C VAL A 182 22.33 15.64 -10.66
N ALA A 183 23.20 16.26 -11.48
CA ALA A 183 23.61 15.73 -12.78
C ALA A 183 25.12 15.49 -12.88
N ILE A 184 25.52 14.41 -13.57
CA ILE A 184 26.92 13.97 -13.65
C ILE A 184 27.41 13.88 -15.11
N GLY A 185 28.05 14.95 -15.57
CA GLY A 185 28.81 14.95 -16.82
C GLY A 185 30.10 14.10 -16.79
N TYR A 186 30.93 14.27 -17.82
CA TYR A 186 32.15 13.50 -18.05
C TYR A 186 33.18 13.66 -16.92
N SER A 187 33.36 14.89 -16.46
CA SER A 187 34.27 15.26 -15.35
C SER A 187 33.80 16.55 -14.66
N SER A 188 32.48 16.80 -14.68
CA SER A 188 31.84 18.01 -14.16
C SER A 188 30.49 17.60 -13.59
N LYS A 189 30.09 18.16 -12.45
CA LYS A 189 28.81 17.91 -11.80
C LYS A 189 28.12 19.23 -11.48
N CYS A 190 26.80 19.20 -11.39
CA CYS A 190 26.01 20.28 -10.83
C CYS A 190 24.85 19.72 -10.00
N ALA A 191 24.41 20.46 -8.99
CA ALA A 191 23.27 20.13 -8.12
C ALA A 191 22.37 21.35 -7.89
N ILE A 192 21.09 21.10 -7.62
CA ILE A 192 20.06 22.11 -7.34
C ILE A 192 19.58 21.99 -5.89
N THR A 193 19.38 23.13 -5.21
CA THR A 193 18.77 23.18 -3.87
C THR A 193 17.24 23.35 -3.93
N GLU A 194 16.56 23.06 -2.82
CA GLU A 194 15.13 23.35 -2.63
C GLU A 194 14.73 24.81 -2.95
N ASN A 195 15.66 25.77 -2.84
CA ASN A 195 15.45 27.19 -3.17
C ASN A 195 15.88 27.54 -4.61
N SER A 196 16.02 26.55 -5.49
CA SER A 196 16.47 26.69 -6.88
C SER A 196 17.85 27.32 -7.05
N ARG A 197 18.76 27.21 -6.06
CA ARG A 197 20.17 27.63 -6.23
C ARG A 197 20.93 26.54 -6.99
N LEU A 198 21.80 26.96 -7.91
CA LEU A 198 22.63 26.05 -8.72
C LEU A 198 24.08 26.06 -8.23
N PHE A 199 24.63 24.88 -7.97
CA PHE A 199 26.03 24.68 -7.59
C PHE A 199 26.71 23.73 -8.56
N CYS A 200 27.96 24.00 -8.97
CA CYS A 200 28.71 23.17 -9.91
C CYS A 200 30.18 22.98 -9.50
N TRP A 201 30.77 21.83 -9.84
CA TRP A 201 32.18 21.51 -9.52
C TRP A 201 32.80 20.46 -10.46
N GLY A 202 34.11 20.20 -10.30
CA GLY A 202 34.90 19.36 -11.20
C GLY A 202 35.69 20.19 -12.22
N THR A 203 35.68 19.77 -13.49
CA THR A 203 36.42 20.43 -14.59
C THR A 203 35.58 21.48 -15.32
N ASP A 204 36.18 22.62 -15.63
CA ASP A 204 35.52 23.73 -16.35
C ASP A 204 35.71 23.62 -17.87
N ASN A 205 35.46 22.42 -18.41
CA ASN A 205 35.59 22.17 -19.84
C ASN A 205 34.42 22.79 -20.60
N TYR A 206 34.72 23.61 -21.61
CA TYR A 206 33.73 24.35 -22.42
C TYR A 206 32.94 25.44 -21.65
N GLY A 207 33.44 25.89 -20.49
CA GLY A 207 32.85 27.01 -19.74
C GLY A 207 31.60 26.65 -18.93
N VAL A 208 31.50 25.40 -18.49
CA VAL A 208 30.32 24.86 -17.77
C VAL A 208 30.05 25.52 -16.42
N PHE A 209 31.01 26.26 -15.84
CA PHE A 209 30.80 27.00 -14.58
C PHE A 209 30.58 28.52 -14.78
N PHE A 210 30.49 28.99 -16.03
CA PHE A 210 30.46 30.40 -16.45
C PHE A 210 31.68 31.21 -16.01
N SER A 211 32.01 32.32 -16.67
CA SER A 211 33.16 33.21 -16.36
C SER A 211 34.58 32.59 -16.42
N ASN A 212 34.69 31.27 -16.55
CA ASN A 212 35.90 30.45 -16.60
C ASN A 212 36.76 30.47 -15.31
N PRO A 213 36.21 30.13 -14.11
CA PRO A 213 36.97 30.02 -12.86
C PRO A 213 37.99 28.85 -12.86
N GLY A 214 37.87 27.91 -13.80
CA GLY A 214 38.71 26.72 -13.86
C GLY A 214 38.22 25.61 -12.91
N ASN A 215 39.03 24.56 -12.75
CA ASN A 215 38.62 23.35 -12.02
C ASN A 215 38.34 23.63 -10.54
N GLN A 216 37.17 23.22 -10.05
CA GLN A 216 36.73 23.39 -8.66
C GLN A 216 36.75 22.05 -7.92
N ARG A 217 37.32 22.03 -6.70
CA ARG A 217 37.32 20.86 -5.80
C ARG A 217 36.17 20.85 -4.79
N SER A 218 35.37 21.90 -4.77
CA SER A 218 34.18 22.08 -3.94
C SER A 218 33.07 22.72 -4.75
N PRO A 219 31.79 22.59 -4.33
CA PRO A 219 30.67 23.28 -4.96
C PRO A 219 30.93 24.78 -5.10
N LEU A 220 30.88 25.29 -6.33
CA LEU A 220 30.85 26.71 -6.63
C LEU A 220 29.40 27.10 -6.93
N GLU A 221 28.85 28.05 -6.17
CA GLU A 221 27.55 28.65 -6.48
C GLU A 221 27.61 29.41 -7.82
N ILE A 222 26.57 29.24 -8.62
CA ILE A 222 26.43 29.82 -9.95
C ILE A 222 25.35 30.91 -9.89
N ASP A 223 25.75 32.17 -10.02
CA ASP A 223 24.84 33.35 -10.01
C ASP A 223 23.77 33.25 -11.13
N LEU A 224 22.57 32.82 -10.78
CA LEU A 224 21.43 32.74 -11.71
C LEU A 224 20.71 34.10 -11.85
N PRO A 225 20.29 34.50 -13.06
CA PRO A 225 19.33 35.59 -13.24
C PRO A 225 18.01 35.29 -12.52
N SER A 226 17.39 36.30 -11.89
CA SER A 226 16.21 36.12 -11.01
C SER A 226 14.89 35.64 -11.67
N HIS A 227 14.93 35.21 -12.92
CA HIS A 227 13.84 34.56 -13.66
C HIS A 227 14.16 33.09 -13.99
N ILE A 228 15.37 32.65 -13.70
CA ILE A 228 15.83 31.28 -13.83
C ILE A 228 15.83 30.68 -12.43
N ARG A 229 14.94 29.71 -12.23
CA ARG A 229 14.66 28.96 -11.02
C ARG A 229 14.59 27.48 -11.43
N PRO A 230 15.73 26.78 -11.44
CA PRO A 230 15.76 25.37 -11.81
C PRO A 230 14.94 24.50 -10.85
N THR A 231 14.27 23.50 -11.41
CA THR A 231 13.53 22.44 -10.70
C THR A 231 14.13 21.05 -10.94
N SER A 232 14.83 20.85 -12.06
CA SER A 232 15.65 19.65 -12.32
C SER A 232 16.83 19.95 -13.26
N ILE A 233 17.82 19.06 -13.30
CA ILE A 233 19.05 19.18 -14.08
C ILE A 233 19.47 17.84 -14.71
N THR A 234 19.86 17.87 -15.98
CA THR A 234 20.33 16.71 -16.76
C THR A 234 21.67 17.02 -17.43
N SER A 235 22.56 16.03 -17.53
CA SER A 235 23.86 16.17 -18.21
C SER A 235 24.49 14.83 -18.58
N GLU A 236 24.68 14.58 -19.88
CA GLU A 236 25.73 13.68 -20.36
C GLU A 236 26.90 14.47 -20.98
N TYR A 237 28.10 13.93 -20.81
CA TYR A 237 29.34 14.42 -21.41
C TYR A 237 29.76 15.84 -20.97
N TYR A 238 29.53 16.87 -21.79
CA TYR A 238 29.87 18.27 -21.45
C TYR A 238 28.74 19.24 -21.81
N SER A 239 27.51 18.74 -21.91
CA SER A 239 26.31 19.54 -22.15
C SER A 239 25.42 19.44 -20.93
N MET A 240 25.02 20.58 -20.37
CA MET A 240 24.19 20.68 -19.17
C MET A 240 22.86 21.35 -19.57
N CYS A 241 21.73 20.85 -19.07
CA CYS A 241 20.42 21.48 -19.24
C CYS A 241 19.65 21.49 -17.91
N ILE A 242 18.93 22.57 -17.63
CA ILE A 242 17.97 22.66 -16.53
C ILE A 242 16.54 22.80 -17.05
N LEU A 243 15.60 22.24 -16.30
CA LEU A 243 14.18 22.61 -16.38
C LEU A 243 13.92 23.77 -15.41
N ASN A 244 13.18 24.78 -15.85
CA ASN A 244 12.82 25.95 -15.08
C ASN A 244 11.41 25.83 -14.46
N GLU A 245 11.10 26.57 -13.40
CA GLU A 245 9.76 26.62 -12.76
C GLU A 245 8.62 26.93 -13.75
N ASP A 246 8.87 27.71 -14.81
CA ASP A 246 7.90 28.02 -15.88
C ASP A 246 7.91 27.00 -17.06
N GLY A 247 8.66 25.90 -16.93
CA GLY A 247 8.85 24.88 -17.95
C GLY A 247 9.70 25.31 -19.15
N ALA A 248 10.41 26.43 -19.06
CA ALA A 248 11.49 26.73 -19.99
C ALA A 248 12.68 25.77 -19.78
N VAL A 249 13.35 25.41 -20.88
CA VAL A 249 14.60 24.64 -20.84
C VAL A 249 15.77 25.57 -21.14
N TYR A 250 16.78 25.60 -20.26
CA TYR A 250 18.03 26.34 -20.46
C TYR A 250 19.21 25.39 -20.49
N CYS A 251 20.05 25.48 -21.53
CA CYS A 251 21.19 24.59 -21.74
C CYS A 251 22.50 25.38 -21.95
N TRP A 252 23.65 24.77 -21.63
CA TRP A 252 24.98 25.34 -21.87
C TRP A 252 26.09 24.28 -22.03
N GLY A 253 27.31 24.72 -22.31
CA GLY A 253 28.49 23.88 -22.52
C GLY A 253 28.70 23.51 -23.98
N TYR A 254 28.92 22.22 -24.24
CA TYR A 254 29.26 21.65 -25.54
C TYR A 254 28.05 21.55 -26.49
N ASN A 255 28.22 21.98 -27.74
CA ASN A 255 27.12 22.13 -28.71
C ASN A 255 27.49 21.71 -30.15
N ASN A 256 28.52 20.89 -30.36
CA ASN A 256 28.97 20.55 -31.72
C ASN A 256 27.90 19.84 -32.58
N TYR A 257 26.88 19.23 -31.96
CA TYR A 257 25.77 18.56 -32.64
C TYR A 257 24.47 19.38 -32.66
N GLY A 258 24.41 20.53 -31.99
CA GLY A 258 23.19 21.35 -31.84
C GLY A 258 22.35 21.00 -30.62
N GLN A 259 22.88 20.21 -29.68
CA GLN A 259 22.19 19.72 -28.47
C GLN A 259 21.72 20.82 -27.50
N LEU A 260 22.23 22.06 -27.57
CA LEU A 260 21.73 23.13 -26.70
C LEU A 260 20.40 23.74 -27.19
N GLY A 261 19.92 23.36 -28.38
CA GLY A 261 18.61 23.77 -28.90
C GLY A 261 18.48 25.26 -29.26
N ASP A 262 19.58 26.01 -29.23
CA ASP A 262 19.65 27.46 -29.46
C ASP A 262 19.69 27.86 -30.95
N GLY A 263 19.46 26.90 -31.84
CA GLY A 263 19.53 27.07 -33.28
C GLY A 263 20.95 27.00 -33.88
N THR A 264 22.00 26.83 -33.06
CA THR A 264 23.41 26.82 -33.51
C THR A 264 24.15 25.52 -33.15
N ASN A 265 25.32 25.31 -33.77
CA ASN A 265 26.32 24.32 -33.33
C ASN A 265 27.51 25.01 -32.65
N THR A 266 27.26 25.99 -31.76
CA THR A 266 28.33 26.77 -31.11
C THR A 266 28.24 26.61 -29.61
N ASN A 267 29.35 26.23 -28.98
CA ASN A 267 29.45 26.06 -27.53
C ASN A 267 29.07 27.35 -26.78
N ARG A 268 28.66 27.21 -25.52
CA ARG A 268 28.14 28.30 -24.69
C ARG A 268 28.73 28.24 -23.28
N ASP A 269 29.45 29.28 -22.91
CA ASP A 269 29.95 29.57 -21.55
C ASP A 269 28.94 30.43 -20.74
N PHE A 270 27.66 30.35 -21.10
CA PHE A 270 26.50 30.99 -20.49
C PHE A 270 25.21 30.24 -20.87
N MET A 271 24.14 30.35 -20.09
CA MET A 271 22.85 29.72 -20.43
C MET A 271 22.23 30.27 -21.71
N VAL A 272 21.77 29.38 -22.58
CA VAL A 272 20.86 29.69 -23.70
C VAL A 272 19.55 28.93 -23.53
N GLN A 273 18.43 29.60 -23.80
CA GLN A 273 17.12 28.95 -23.79
C GLN A 273 16.98 28.08 -25.04
N ALA A 274 16.60 26.81 -24.88
CA ALA A 274 16.25 25.95 -25.99
C ALA A 274 14.96 26.49 -26.65
N LEU A 275 14.89 26.47 -27.99
CA LEU A 275 13.87 27.20 -28.76
C LEU A 275 12.47 26.53 -28.77
N LEU A 276 12.00 26.02 -27.63
CA LEU A 276 10.73 25.28 -27.47
C LEU A 276 9.46 26.15 -27.68
N PRO A 277 8.28 25.53 -27.89
CA PRO A 277 7.01 26.26 -28.05
C PRO A 277 6.57 26.96 -26.75
N TYR A 278 6.54 28.29 -26.75
CA TYR A 278 6.15 29.10 -25.58
C TYR A 278 4.75 28.81 -24.98
N ASN A 279 3.86 28.20 -25.76
CA ASN A 279 2.49 27.87 -25.30
C ASN A 279 2.35 26.42 -24.78
N ASP A 280 3.44 25.65 -24.72
CA ASP A 280 3.44 24.23 -24.34
C ASP A 280 4.74 23.93 -23.55
N PRO A 281 4.77 24.25 -22.24
CA PRO A 281 5.98 24.16 -21.42
C PRO A 281 6.45 22.70 -21.22
N ALA A 282 7.74 22.53 -20.94
CA ALA A 282 8.30 21.23 -20.63
C ALA A 282 7.96 20.77 -19.19
N VAL A 283 7.81 19.46 -19.01
CA VAL A 283 7.67 18.78 -17.71
C VAL A 283 8.87 17.90 -17.37
N SER A 284 9.66 17.50 -18.37
CA SER A 284 10.98 16.89 -18.18
C SER A 284 11.89 17.19 -19.38
N VAL A 285 13.20 17.11 -19.16
CA VAL A 285 14.23 17.27 -20.19
C VAL A 285 15.38 16.30 -19.91
N GLU A 286 15.88 15.65 -20.96
CA GLU A 286 17.01 14.72 -20.89
C GLU A 286 18.02 14.97 -21.99
N THR A 287 19.31 14.91 -21.66
CA THR A 287 20.40 15.31 -22.57
C THR A 287 21.51 14.28 -22.67
N SER A 288 22.05 14.10 -23.87
CA SER A 288 23.13 13.15 -24.20
C SER A 288 24.34 13.84 -24.84
N GLU A 289 25.41 13.08 -25.10
CA GLU A 289 26.60 13.52 -25.84
C GLU A 289 26.28 14.13 -27.23
N SER A 290 25.18 13.71 -27.87
CA SER A 290 24.81 14.14 -29.22
C SER A 290 23.48 14.88 -29.36
N HIS A 291 22.51 14.66 -28.47
CA HIS A 291 21.14 15.16 -28.63
C HIS A 291 20.38 15.28 -27.31
N THR A 292 19.30 16.05 -27.31
CA THR A 292 18.49 16.36 -26.13
C THR A 292 17.02 16.22 -26.48
N CYS A 293 16.20 15.77 -25.54
CA CYS A 293 14.76 15.65 -25.68
C CYS A 293 14.04 16.27 -24.47
N ALA A 294 12.85 16.80 -24.69
CA ALA A 294 11.95 17.27 -23.64
C ALA A 294 10.53 16.72 -23.85
N LEU A 295 9.84 16.40 -22.76
CA LEU A 295 8.42 16.07 -22.75
C LEU A 295 7.64 17.33 -22.36
N LEU A 296 6.58 17.66 -23.10
CA LEU A 296 5.76 18.86 -22.87
C LEU A 296 4.45 18.53 -22.13
N VAL A 297 3.80 19.54 -21.54
CA VAL A 297 2.49 19.40 -20.87
C VAL A 297 1.41 18.82 -21.80
N SER A 298 1.48 19.08 -23.10
CA SER A 298 0.61 18.45 -24.10
C SER A 298 0.78 16.93 -24.24
N GLY A 299 1.84 16.34 -23.67
CA GLY A 299 2.28 14.97 -23.92
C GLY A 299 3.00 14.80 -25.26
N GLU A 300 3.32 15.89 -25.98
CA GLU A 300 4.21 15.83 -27.13
C GLU A 300 5.67 15.80 -26.68
N MET A 301 6.47 14.93 -27.29
CA MET A 301 7.92 14.88 -27.10
C MET A 301 8.65 15.66 -28.20
N ARG A 302 9.61 16.48 -27.80
CA ARG A 302 10.42 17.33 -28.68
C ARG A 302 11.90 16.96 -28.52
N CYS A 303 12.59 16.64 -29.60
CA CYS A 303 14.03 16.37 -29.56
C CYS A 303 14.82 17.33 -30.46
N TRP A 304 16.12 17.50 -30.24
CA TRP A 304 17.04 18.28 -31.08
C TRP A 304 18.50 17.83 -30.91
N GLY A 305 19.35 18.18 -31.88
CA GLY A 305 20.77 17.85 -31.93
C GLY A 305 21.15 16.90 -33.07
N GLY A 306 22.08 16.00 -32.77
CA GLY A 306 22.57 14.97 -33.68
C GLY A 306 21.50 13.92 -34.02
N ASN A 307 21.49 13.45 -35.27
CA ASN A 307 20.47 12.54 -35.77
C ASN A 307 21.00 11.46 -36.72
N ASN A 308 22.30 11.14 -36.66
CA ASN A 308 22.97 10.25 -37.62
C ASN A 308 22.31 8.86 -37.73
N TYR A 309 21.62 8.41 -36.67
CA TYR A 309 20.97 7.11 -36.55
C TYR A 309 19.44 7.22 -36.42
N ALA A 310 18.85 8.37 -36.77
CA ALA A 310 17.44 8.69 -36.57
C ALA A 310 17.01 8.76 -35.08
N GLN A 311 17.93 9.04 -34.16
CA GLN A 311 17.65 9.16 -32.71
C GLN A 311 16.62 10.27 -32.37
N LEU A 312 16.47 11.32 -33.20
CA LEU A 312 15.42 12.32 -32.98
C LEU A 312 14.00 11.80 -33.33
N GLY A 313 13.83 10.54 -33.74
CA GLY A 313 12.53 9.93 -34.08
C GLY A 313 11.82 10.53 -35.31
N THR A 314 12.46 11.46 -36.02
CA THR A 314 11.90 12.24 -37.15
C THR A 314 11.70 11.45 -38.45
N LYS A 315 11.80 10.12 -38.41
CA LYS A 315 11.86 9.23 -39.58
C LYS A 315 12.88 9.68 -40.65
N THR A 316 13.96 10.34 -40.22
CA THR A 316 15.05 10.87 -41.05
C THR A 316 16.37 10.87 -40.27
N ASN A 317 17.51 10.91 -40.97
CA ASN A 317 18.85 10.98 -40.35
C ASN A 317 19.44 12.41 -40.38
N SER A 318 18.59 13.43 -40.49
CA SER A 318 19.00 14.85 -40.59
C SER A 318 19.14 15.47 -39.20
N PRO A 319 20.34 15.93 -38.78
CA PRO A 319 20.49 16.65 -37.51
C PRO A 319 19.72 17.97 -37.55
N SER A 320 19.26 18.43 -36.38
CA SER A 320 18.47 19.65 -36.24
C SER A 320 18.91 20.45 -35.03
N THR A 321 19.34 21.70 -35.24
CA THR A 321 19.73 22.62 -34.15
C THR A 321 18.53 23.25 -33.43
N HIS A 322 17.33 22.93 -33.90
CA HIS A 322 16.03 23.35 -33.37
C HIS A 322 15.22 22.10 -33.03
N TYR A 323 14.26 22.24 -32.11
CA TYR A 323 13.32 21.18 -31.77
C TYR A 323 12.54 20.65 -32.99
N VAL A 324 12.26 19.35 -32.97
CA VAL A 324 11.42 18.63 -33.94
C VAL A 324 10.34 17.85 -33.20
N SER A 325 9.13 17.80 -33.76
CA SER A 325 8.03 16.92 -33.27
C SER A 325 8.43 15.46 -33.39
N VAL A 326 8.29 14.70 -32.30
CA VAL A 326 8.49 13.24 -32.32
C VAL A 326 7.15 12.54 -32.11
N VAL A 327 6.59 12.00 -33.19
CA VAL A 327 5.29 11.33 -33.18
C VAL A 327 5.47 9.87 -32.76
N VAL A 328 5.33 9.60 -31.47
CA VAL A 328 5.50 8.25 -30.91
C VAL A 328 4.25 7.40 -31.18
N GLN A 329 4.22 6.81 -32.37
CA GLN A 329 3.10 6.01 -32.92
C GLN A 329 1.87 6.87 -33.29
N ASP A 330 0.92 6.31 -34.04
CA ASP A 330 -0.16 7.08 -34.66
C ASP A 330 -1.25 7.53 -33.66
N LEU A 331 -1.15 8.81 -33.27
CA LEU A 331 -2.23 9.72 -32.87
C LEU A 331 -3.00 9.55 -31.54
N LEU A 332 -2.78 8.51 -30.72
CA LEU A 332 -3.56 8.35 -29.46
C LEU A 332 -2.81 7.99 -28.17
N ILE A 333 -1.51 7.66 -28.20
CA ILE A 333 -0.76 7.24 -26.99
C ILE A 333 0.37 8.26 -26.71
N ARG A 334 0.54 8.63 -25.44
CA ARG A 334 1.54 9.62 -24.97
C ARG A 334 2.66 8.94 -24.18
N PRO A 335 3.90 9.49 -24.19
CA PRO A 335 4.91 9.15 -23.19
C PRO A 335 4.49 9.58 -21.78
N MET A 336 4.82 8.75 -20.78
CA MET A 336 4.90 9.12 -19.36
C MET A 336 6.28 9.72 -19.04
N SER A 337 7.34 9.04 -19.49
CA SER A 337 8.73 9.45 -19.30
C SER A 337 9.54 9.20 -20.56
N ILE A 338 10.68 9.89 -20.64
CA ILE A 338 11.63 9.85 -21.74
C ILE A 338 13.02 9.63 -21.16
N ALA A 339 13.89 8.93 -21.89
CA ALA A 339 15.28 8.75 -21.50
C ALA A 339 16.17 8.65 -22.75
N VAL A 340 17.38 9.19 -22.67
CA VAL A 340 18.20 9.56 -23.85
C VAL A 340 19.63 9.03 -23.69
N GLY A 341 19.98 7.98 -24.45
CA GLY A 341 21.34 7.49 -24.55
C GLY A 341 22.15 8.22 -25.63
N LYS A 342 23.45 7.92 -25.74
CA LYS A 342 24.40 8.63 -26.63
C LYS A 342 23.87 8.91 -28.05
N GLU A 343 23.29 7.89 -28.68
CA GLU A 343 22.86 7.86 -30.10
C GLU A 343 21.53 7.10 -30.28
N TYR A 344 20.73 7.00 -29.22
CA TYR A 344 19.43 6.31 -29.21
C TYR A 344 18.54 6.87 -28.10
N THR A 345 17.24 6.66 -28.20
CA THR A 345 16.23 7.24 -27.30
C THR A 345 15.15 6.19 -27.01
N CYS A 346 14.60 6.22 -25.81
CA CYS A 346 13.45 5.43 -25.44
C CYS A 346 12.40 6.29 -24.74
N ALA A 347 11.13 5.88 -24.84
CA ALA A 347 10.01 6.45 -24.13
C ALA A 347 9.20 5.34 -23.47
N LEU A 348 8.84 5.52 -22.20
CA LEU A 348 7.82 4.72 -21.51
C LEU A 348 6.46 5.36 -21.79
N LEU A 349 5.50 4.59 -22.30
CA LEU A 349 4.16 5.07 -22.65
C LEU A 349 3.16 4.91 -21.52
N ILE A 350 2.06 5.67 -21.57
CA ILE A 350 0.91 5.53 -20.64
C ILE A 350 0.26 4.14 -20.63
N THR A 351 0.58 3.28 -21.61
CA THR A 351 0.17 1.87 -21.67
C THR A 351 1.13 0.92 -20.95
N GLN A 352 2.18 1.45 -20.30
CA GLN A 352 3.32 0.70 -19.76
C GLN A 352 4.06 -0.12 -20.85
N ASP A 353 4.09 0.43 -22.08
CA ASP A 353 4.93 -0.05 -23.17
C ASP A 353 6.22 0.78 -23.25
N ILE A 354 7.38 0.13 -23.37
CA ILE A 354 8.63 0.84 -23.74
C ILE A 354 8.80 0.80 -25.26
N LYS A 355 8.96 1.98 -25.87
CA LYS A 355 9.36 2.14 -27.27
C LYS A 355 10.78 2.69 -27.35
N CYS A 356 11.64 2.10 -28.18
CA CYS A 356 13.02 2.54 -28.39
C CYS A 356 13.36 2.73 -29.88
N TRP A 357 14.20 3.71 -30.22
CA TRP A 357 14.69 3.95 -31.58
C TRP A 357 16.09 4.60 -31.59
N GLY A 358 16.76 4.56 -32.75
CA GLY A 358 18.12 5.07 -32.94
C GLY A 358 19.12 3.95 -33.24
N TYR A 359 20.35 4.10 -32.74
CA TYR A 359 21.42 3.12 -32.90
C TYR A 359 21.14 1.83 -32.10
N ASN A 360 21.45 0.65 -32.67
CA ASN A 360 21.19 -0.65 -32.03
C ASN A 360 22.37 -1.65 -32.15
N ALA A 361 23.62 -1.16 -32.18
CA ALA A 361 24.77 -2.04 -32.41
C ALA A 361 25.07 -3.03 -31.26
N ASN A 362 24.68 -2.72 -30.03
CA ASN A 362 24.89 -3.58 -28.85
C ASN A 362 23.57 -4.22 -28.34
N GLY A 363 22.45 -4.07 -29.06
CA GLY A 363 21.14 -4.57 -28.62
C GLY A 363 20.35 -3.65 -27.69
N MET A 364 20.77 -2.39 -27.50
CA MET A 364 20.19 -1.44 -26.54
C MET A 364 18.75 -0.98 -26.84
N LEU A 365 18.20 -1.30 -28.02
CA LEU A 365 16.76 -1.12 -28.29
C LEU A 365 15.89 -2.29 -27.77
N GLY A 366 16.49 -3.41 -27.33
CA GLY A 366 15.77 -4.52 -26.70
C GLY A 366 14.77 -5.27 -27.60
N ASP A 367 14.91 -5.11 -28.92
CA ASP A 367 14.02 -5.63 -29.97
C ASP A 367 14.32 -7.08 -30.39
N GLY A 368 15.15 -7.79 -29.61
CA GLY A 368 15.73 -9.09 -29.95
C GLY A 368 16.88 -9.03 -30.95
N GLY A 369 17.19 -7.86 -31.53
CA GLY A 369 18.19 -7.66 -32.57
C GLY A 369 19.43 -6.92 -32.08
N ALA A 370 20.54 -7.09 -32.81
CA ALA A 370 21.67 -6.18 -32.77
C ALA A 370 22.05 -5.84 -34.21
N THR A 371 21.86 -4.58 -34.60
CA THR A 371 22.18 -4.08 -35.94
C THR A 371 22.77 -2.69 -35.86
N SER A 372 23.92 -2.47 -36.51
CA SER A 372 24.60 -1.18 -36.50
C SER A 372 23.91 -0.12 -37.37
N TRP A 373 23.11 -0.55 -38.36
CA TRP A 373 22.36 0.30 -39.28
C TRP A 373 21.07 -0.40 -39.72
N SER A 374 19.95 0.33 -39.73
CA SER A 374 18.78 0.04 -40.56
C SER A 374 18.44 1.28 -41.38
N THR A 375 18.70 1.22 -42.68
CA THR A 375 18.29 2.26 -43.64
C THR A 375 16.87 2.03 -44.18
N SER A 376 16.12 1.09 -43.59
CA SER A 376 14.86 0.57 -44.14
C SER A 376 13.64 0.71 -43.22
N ASN A 377 13.80 0.57 -41.89
CA ASN A 377 12.70 0.71 -40.93
C ASN A 377 13.06 1.78 -39.89
N ILE A 378 12.47 2.97 -40.06
CA ILE A 378 12.66 4.16 -39.21
C ILE A 378 11.45 4.29 -38.26
N GLU A 379 11.12 3.19 -37.61
CA GLU A 379 9.92 3.02 -36.78
C GLU A 379 10.33 2.71 -35.35
N HIS A 380 9.58 3.24 -34.38
CA HIS A 380 9.86 3.04 -32.96
C HIS A 380 9.56 1.58 -32.60
N ARG A 381 10.53 0.91 -31.98
CA ARG A 381 10.50 -0.53 -31.75
C ARG A 381 9.97 -0.86 -30.38
N ASP A 382 9.12 -1.87 -30.32
CA ASP A 382 8.72 -2.54 -29.10
C ASP A 382 9.92 -3.27 -28.47
N VAL A 383 10.12 -3.04 -27.17
CA VAL A 383 11.07 -3.80 -26.35
C VAL A 383 10.42 -5.16 -26.00
N ILE A 384 11.12 -6.27 -26.25
CA ILE A 384 10.54 -7.61 -26.13
C ILE A 384 10.78 -8.20 -24.73
N TYR A 385 10.06 -7.71 -23.71
CA TYR A 385 10.10 -8.25 -22.33
C TYR A 385 9.03 -9.30 -22.01
N SER A 386 7.83 -9.21 -22.61
CA SER A 386 6.68 -10.06 -22.27
C SER A 386 6.92 -11.57 -22.45
N ASN A 387 7.73 -11.96 -23.45
CA ASN A 387 8.14 -13.35 -23.68
C ASN A 387 9.01 -13.95 -22.56
N TYR A 388 9.50 -13.13 -21.63
CA TYR A 388 10.39 -13.52 -20.52
C TYR A 388 9.71 -13.36 -19.14
N GLY A 389 8.37 -13.27 -19.12
CA GLY A 389 7.58 -13.16 -17.90
C GLY A 389 7.78 -11.83 -17.16
N LEU A 390 8.11 -10.77 -17.90
CA LEU A 390 8.20 -9.38 -17.42
C LEU A 390 7.00 -8.60 -17.97
N ALA A 391 6.39 -7.74 -17.15
CA ALA A 391 5.24 -6.90 -17.50
C ALA A 391 5.30 -5.58 -16.73
N ASN A 392 4.58 -4.56 -17.19
CA ASN A 392 4.34 -3.30 -16.50
C ASN A 392 5.62 -2.57 -15.99
N PRO A 393 6.53 -2.15 -16.90
CA PRO A 393 7.62 -1.23 -16.55
C PRO A 393 7.08 0.08 -15.96
N ILE A 394 7.77 0.57 -14.93
CA ILE A 394 7.44 1.80 -14.18
C ILE A 394 8.56 2.83 -14.23
N GLU A 395 9.82 2.41 -14.28
CA GLU A 395 11.01 3.27 -14.42
C GLU A 395 11.85 2.84 -15.62
N LEU A 396 12.52 3.80 -16.27
CA LEU A 396 13.32 3.59 -17.48
C LEU A 396 14.59 4.43 -17.41
N SER A 397 15.75 3.79 -17.45
CA SER A 397 17.06 4.43 -17.29
C SER A 397 18.00 4.03 -18.43
N LEU A 398 18.59 5.03 -19.11
CA LEU A 398 19.45 4.84 -20.27
C LEU A 398 20.86 5.35 -19.99
N GLY A 399 21.80 4.41 -19.88
CA GLY A 399 23.22 4.70 -19.98
C GLY A 399 23.69 4.80 -21.42
N LYS A 400 25.00 4.97 -21.59
CA LYS A 400 25.60 5.33 -22.89
C LYS A 400 25.26 4.35 -24.03
N PHE A 401 25.19 3.06 -23.71
CA PHE A 401 24.92 1.95 -24.64
C PHE A 401 24.10 0.82 -23.99
N THR A 402 23.45 1.10 -22.86
CA THR A 402 22.85 0.11 -21.96
C THR A 402 21.57 0.69 -21.41
N THR A 403 20.50 -0.08 -21.46
CA THR A 403 19.16 0.34 -21.03
C THR A 403 18.71 -0.60 -19.94
N CYS A 404 18.12 -0.07 -18.87
CA CYS A 404 17.50 -0.89 -17.83
C CYS A 404 16.13 -0.31 -17.45
N SER A 405 15.29 -1.14 -16.85
CA SER A 405 13.95 -0.76 -16.40
C SER A 405 13.55 -1.54 -15.16
N ILE A 406 12.82 -0.88 -14.26
CA ILE A 406 12.14 -1.49 -13.11
C ILE A 406 10.70 -1.82 -13.55
N PHE A 407 10.24 -3.01 -13.19
CA PHE A 407 8.91 -3.55 -13.47
C PHE A 407 8.14 -3.74 -12.16
N ASP A 408 6.82 -3.58 -12.19
CA ASP A 408 5.91 -3.54 -11.02
C ASP A 408 6.09 -4.67 -9.98
N GLU A 409 6.43 -5.88 -10.41
CA GLU A 409 6.82 -7.02 -9.57
C GLU A 409 8.18 -6.82 -8.80
N GLY A 410 8.71 -5.59 -8.69
CA GLY A 410 9.98 -5.29 -8.01
C GLY A 410 11.22 -5.81 -8.74
N ARG A 411 11.13 -6.06 -10.06
CA ARG A 411 12.21 -6.70 -10.84
C ARG A 411 12.93 -5.70 -11.72
N VAL A 412 14.25 -5.82 -11.78
CA VAL A 412 15.08 -5.11 -12.74
C VAL A 412 15.39 -6.01 -13.94
N ALA A 413 15.28 -5.48 -15.15
CA ALA A 413 15.88 -6.09 -16.32
C ALA A 413 16.70 -5.08 -17.14
N CYS A 414 17.86 -5.53 -17.62
CA CYS A 414 18.80 -4.73 -18.39
C CYS A 414 19.06 -5.33 -19.79
N TRP A 415 19.39 -4.47 -20.75
CA TRP A 415 19.75 -4.85 -22.12
C TRP A 415 20.71 -3.84 -22.76
N GLY A 416 21.30 -4.21 -23.90
CA GLY A 416 22.39 -3.49 -24.54
C GLY A 416 23.78 -4.03 -24.20
N TYR A 417 24.74 -3.10 -24.10
CA TYR A 417 26.13 -3.40 -23.78
C TYR A 417 26.28 -3.87 -22.33
N ASN A 418 27.00 -4.98 -22.10
CA ASN A 418 27.37 -5.46 -20.76
C ASN A 418 28.89 -5.70 -20.60
N GLY A 419 29.72 -5.23 -21.54
CA GLY A 419 31.17 -5.53 -21.58
C GLY A 419 32.02 -4.92 -20.46
N ALA A 420 31.38 -4.48 -19.38
CA ALA A 420 32.00 -4.04 -18.13
C ALA A 420 31.37 -4.69 -16.88
N GLY A 421 30.39 -5.60 -17.03
CA GLY A 421 29.63 -6.20 -15.92
C GLY A 421 28.47 -5.35 -15.38
N LEU A 422 28.19 -4.19 -16.00
CA LEU A 422 27.25 -3.17 -15.50
C LEU A 422 25.76 -3.55 -15.52
N MET A 423 25.39 -4.74 -15.96
CA MET A 423 24.04 -5.27 -15.69
C MET A 423 23.94 -5.95 -14.33
N GLY A 424 25.06 -6.37 -13.73
CA GLY A 424 25.06 -7.13 -12.48
C GLY A 424 24.45 -8.53 -12.62
N ASP A 425 24.37 -9.08 -13.83
CA ASP A 425 23.73 -10.36 -14.16
C ASP A 425 24.67 -11.60 -14.04
N GLY A 426 25.81 -11.42 -13.37
CA GLY A 426 26.92 -12.39 -13.30
C GLY A 426 27.79 -12.45 -14.56
N SER A 427 27.45 -11.74 -15.64
CA SER A 427 28.12 -11.84 -16.95
C SER A 427 28.70 -10.51 -17.47
N GLU A 428 29.52 -10.60 -18.53
CA GLU A 428 29.91 -9.45 -19.37
C GLU A 428 29.20 -9.47 -20.75
N SER A 429 28.28 -10.41 -20.95
CA SER A 429 27.72 -10.71 -22.27
C SER A 429 26.62 -9.71 -22.64
N GLN A 430 26.69 -9.15 -23.85
CA GLN A 430 25.66 -8.24 -24.36
C GLN A 430 24.28 -8.92 -24.43
N ARG A 431 23.21 -8.14 -24.28
CA ARG A 431 21.83 -8.62 -24.27
C ARG A 431 20.99 -7.84 -25.28
N ASN A 432 20.36 -8.53 -26.23
CA ASN A 432 19.54 -7.90 -27.28
C ASN A 432 18.04 -7.79 -26.92
N TYR A 433 17.69 -8.26 -25.72
CA TYR A 433 16.36 -8.27 -25.13
C TYR A 433 16.52 -8.11 -23.62
N PRO A 434 15.53 -7.59 -22.89
CA PRO A 434 15.60 -7.42 -21.44
C PRO A 434 15.92 -8.74 -20.73
N TYR A 435 17.01 -8.74 -19.98
CA TYR A 435 17.49 -9.89 -19.20
C TYR A 435 17.42 -9.53 -17.72
N LYS A 436 16.91 -10.46 -16.90
CA LYS A 436 16.79 -10.25 -15.45
C LYS A 436 18.18 -10.21 -14.81
N ASN A 437 18.39 -9.29 -13.88
CA ASN A 437 19.64 -9.23 -13.12
C ASN A 437 19.69 -10.38 -12.11
N LYS A 438 20.88 -10.94 -11.88
CA LYS A 438 21.06 -12.13 -11.03
C LYS A 438 21.34 -11.69 -9.59
N ILE A 439 20.45 -12.03 -8.67
CA ILE A 439 20.58 -11.65 -7.26
C ILE A 439 21.60 -12.55 -6.54
N THR A 440 22.43 -11.94 -5.69
CA THR A 440 23.44 -12.61 -4.85
C THR A 440 22.80 -13.16 -3.57
N VAL A 441 23.36 -14.21 -2.98
CA VAL A 441 22.82 -14.89 -1.78
C VAL A 441 23.89 -14.89 -0.69
N GLY A 442 23.51 -14.59 0.55
CA GLY A 442 24.42 -14.53 1.70
C GLY A 442 24.96 -15.89 2.17
N ASP A 443 26.11 -15.87 2.85
CA ASP A 443 26.88 -17.06 3.28
C ASP A 443 26.39 -17.69 4.62
N GLU A 444 25.20 -17.32 5.11
CA GLU A 444 24.74 -17.68 6.47
C GLU A 444 23.97 -19.01 6.58
N ILE A 445 23.98 -19.62 7.78
CA ILE A 445 23.36 -20.91 8.04
C ILE A 445 21.84 -20.77 8.18
N THR A 446 21.08 -21.19 7.17
CA THR A 446 19.62 -21.02 7.19
C THR A 446 18.93 -22.05 8.09
N THR A 447 18.35 -21.62 9.22
CA THR A 447 17.47 -22.49 10.01
C THR A 447 16.07 -22.55 9.36
N LEU A 448 15.85 -23.55 8.52
CA LEU A 448 14.58 -23.81 7.85
C LEU A 448 13.60 -24.46 8.84
N LEU A 449 12.72 -23.65 9.41
CA LEU A 449 11.64 -24.06 10.31
C LEU A 449 10.44 -24.61 9.51
N PHE A 450 10.02 -25.84 9.79
CA PHE A 450 8.85 -26.50 9.20
C PHE A 450 7.75 -26.75 10.25
N PRO A 451 6.48 -26.44 9.96
CA PRO A 451 5.40 -26.70 10.90
C PRO A 451 5.12 -28.20 11.08
N ALA A 452 4.95 -28.64 12.33
CA ALA A 452 4.61 -30.01 12.69
C ALA A 452 3.27 -30.43 12.08
N GLY A 453 3.20 -31.66 11.54
CA GLY A 453 1.99 -32.19 10.90
C GLY A 453 1.59 -31.54 9.57
N LYS A 454 2.28 -30.50 9.10
CA LYS A 454 2.02 -29.83 7.82
C LYS A 454 3.09 -30.20 6.78
N SER A 455 2.64 -30.42 5.54
CA SER A 455 3.54 -30.52 4.39
C SER A 455 3.91 -29.10 3.94
N LEU A 456 5.21 -28.79 3.84
CA LEU A 456 5.70 -27.47 3.45
C LEU A 456 7.04 -27.60 2.72
N THR A 457 7.19 -26.87 1.61
CA THR A 457 8.48 -26.71 0.91
C THR A 457 9.10 -25.38 1.29
N LYS A 458 10.38 -25.39 1.70
CA LYS A 458 11.21 -24.18 1.82
C LYS A 458 12.48 -24.36 1.01
N ALA A 459 12.81 -23.39 0.17
CA ALA A 459 14.08 -23.29 -0.53
C ALA A 459 14.90 -22.15 0.11
N PRO A 460 16.23 -22.27 0.25
CA PRO A 460 17.07 -21.09 0.21
C PRO A 460 17.00 -20.53 -1.21
N PHE A 461 16.69 -19.24 -1.36
CA PHE A 461 16.57 -18.61 -2.66
C PHE A 461 17.94 -18.57 -3.35
N VAL A 462 18.05 -19.15 -4.56
CA VAL A 462 19.27 -19.09 -5.39
C VAL A 462 18.85 -18.92 -6.86
N ASP A 463 19.19 -17.77 -7.45
CA ASP A 463 18.78 -17.44 -8.82
C ASP A 463 19.71 -18.05 -9.89
N GLY A 464 19.11 -18.42 -11.02
CA GLY A 464 19.78 -18.98 -12.20
C GLY A 464 18.99 -20.12 -12.87
N MET A 465 18.85 -20.07 -14.19
CA MET A 465 18.30 -21.19 -14.98
C MET A 465 19.39 -22.24 -15.27
N ASN A 466 19.09 -23.51 -15.02
CA ASN A 466 20.00 -24.68 -15.07
C ASN A 466 20.99 -24.76 -13.89
N ILE A 467 20.46 -24.89 -12.67
CA ILE A 467 21.21 -25.35 -11.50
C ILE A 467 20.86 -26.81 -11.24
N SER A 468 21.85 -27.64 -10.91
CA SER A 468 21.59 -28.97 -10.33
C SER A 468 21.97 -28.96 -8.85
N VAL A 469 21.03 -29.34 -7.99
CA VAL A 469 21.17 -29.25 -6.53
C VAL A 469 21.32 -30.63 -5.91
N THR A 470 22.29 -30.75 -5.00
CA THR A 470 22.55 -31.98 -4.24
C THR A 470 22.66 -31.66 -2.76
N ILE A 471 22.34 -32.62 -1.88
CA ILE A 471 22.33 -32.43 -0.42
C ILE A 471 23.17 -33.48 0.31
N SER A 472 23.93 -33.03 1.31
CA SER A 472 24.77 -33.90 2.14
C SER A 472 24.75 -33.45 3.61
N PRO A 473 24.50 -34.34 4.58
CA PRO A 473 24.07 -35.73 4.42
C PRO A 473 22.67 -35.82 3.74
N PRO A 474 22.24 -37.02 3.29
CA PRO A 474 20.89 -37.20 2.76
C PRO A 474 19.81 -36.77 3.74
N LEU A 475 18.68 -36.29 3.21
CA LEU A 475 17.56 -35.78 4.00
C LEU A 475 16.95 -36.82 4.97
N PRO A 476 16.39 -36.39 6.11
CA PRO A 476 15.69 -37.28 7.03
C PRO A 476 14.44 -37.92 6.41
N GLN A 477 13.94 -39.00 7.03
CA GLN A 477 12.63 -39.53 6.66
C GLN A 477 11.55 -38.46 6.90
N GLY A 478 10.71 -38.25 5.89
CA GLY A 478 9.71 -37.17 5.86
C GLY A 478 10.15 -35.96 5.04
N PHE A 479 11.42 -35.86 4.66
CA PHE A 479 11.97 -34.75 3.88
C PHE A 479 12.42 -35.20 2.48
N SER A 480 12.17 -34.38 1.46
CA SER A 480 12.62 -34.58 0.07
C SER A 480 13.18 -33.30 -0.55
N LEU A 481 14.18 -33.45 -1.42
CA LEU A 481 14.81 -32.35 -2.15
C LEU A 481 14.24 -32.29 -3.58
N ASP A 482 13.77 -31.12 -3.98
CA ASP A 482 13.70 -30.72 -5.37
C ASP A 482 15.11 -30.37 -5.86
N VAL A 483 15.62 -31.17 -6.81
CA VAL A 483 16.99 -31.07 -7.32
C VAL A 483 17.18 -29.99 -8.38
N ASP A 484 16.09 -29.39 -8.88
CA ASP A 484 16.12 -28.33 -9.89
C ASP A 484 15.98 -26.94 -9.26
N THR A 485 15.38 -26.82 -8.06
CA THR A 485 15.20 -25.56 -7.32
C THR A 485 15.97 -25.46 -5.99
N GLY A 486 16.41 -26.59 -5.42
CA GLY A 486 16.95 -26.64 -4.06
C GLY A 486 15.88 -26.59 -2.96
N GLY A 487 14.59 -26.58 -3.32
CA GLY A 487 13.47 -26.63 -2.38
C GLY A 487 13.45 -27.94 -1.58
N ILE A 488 13.39 -27.82 -0.26
CA ILE A 488 13.25 -28.95 0.66
C ILE A 488 11.81 -29.01 1.15
N THR A 489 11.11 -30.08 0.78
CA THR A 489 9.75 -30.39 1.24
C THR A 489 9.80 -31.27 2.48
N HIS A 490 9.31 -30.79 3.61
CA HIS A 490 8.80 -31.67 4.66
C HIS A 490 7.40 -32.14 4.23
N ASN A 491 7.10 -33.43 4.36
CA ASN A 491 5.80 -34.01 4.01
C ASN A 491 4.80 -34.08 5.18
N GLY A 492 5.11 -33.41 6.30
CA GLY A 492 4.31 -33.42 7.52
C GLY A 492 4.45 -34.67 8.40
N THR A 493 5.25 -35.68 8.02
CA THR A 493 5.36 -36.95 8.76
C THR A 493 6.72 -37.15 9.45
N GLY A 494 6.83 -36.65 10.68
CA GLY A 494 7.95 -36.92 11.58
C GLY A 494 8.21 -35.78 12.54
N ASN A 495 8.53 -36.10 13.80
CA ASN A 495 9.11 -35.13 14.75
C ASN A 495 10.62 -35.28 14.67
N ILE A 496 11.32 -34.24 14.24
CA ILE A 496 12.78 -34.26 14.07
C ILE A 496 13.38 -33.07 14.81
N THR A 497 14.31 -33.36 15.72
CA THR A 497 15.21 -32.35 16.31
C THR A 497 16.16 -31.84 15.23
N THR A 498 16.47 -30.53 15.24
CA THR A 498 17.33 -29.85 14.26
C THR A 498 18.42 -30.72 13.62
N THR A 499 18.36 -30.93 12.30
CA THR A 499 19.37 -31.66 11.52
C THR A 499 20.04 -30.76 10.49
N SER A 500 21.37 -30.67 10.57
CA SER A 500 22.20 -29.86 9.67
C SER A 500 22.49 -30.57 8.34
N HIS A 501 22.35 -29.84 7.23
CA HIS A 501 22.66 -30.29 5.88
C HIS A 501 23.34 -29.18 5.08
N ASN A 502 24.07 -29.56 4.03
CA ASN A 502 24.63 -28.61 3.07
C ASN A 502 23.96 -28.84 1.70
N LEU A 503 23.27 -27.81 1.20
CA LEU A 503 22.77 -27.76 -0.18
C LEU A 503 23.88 -27.26 -1.10
N THR A 504 24.24 -28.08 -2.07
CA THR A 504 25.27 -27.80 -3.06
C THR A 504 24.61 -27.54 -4.41
N PHE A 505 24.59 -26.27 -4.80
CA PHE A 505 24.05 -25.74 -6.04
C PHE A 505 25.16 -25.70 -7.09
N VAL A 506 25.00 -26.41 -8.22
CA VAL A 506 26.02 -26.46 -9.29
C VAL A 506 25.44 -25.91 -10.59
N ALA A 507 26.06 -24.86 -11.13
CA ALA A 507 25.72 -24.23 -12.41
C ALA A 507 26.96 -24.19 -13.31
N ASP A 508 26.92 -24.91 -14.43
CA ASP A 508 28.04 -25.17 -15.36
C ASP A 508 29.35 -25.65 -14.69
N THR A 509 30.20 -24.71 -14.26
CA THR A 509 31.49 -24.98 -13.61
C THR A 509 31.65 -24.31 -12.25
N GLN A 510 30.64 -23.55 -11.80
CA GLN A 510 30.61 -22.93 -10.48
C GLN A 510 29.72 -23.73 -9.52
N GLN A 511 30.09 -23.69 -8.24
CA GLN A 511 29.46 -24.41 -7.16
C GLN A 511 29.29 -23.47 -5.96
N VAL A 512 28.07 -23.33 -5.47
CA VAL A 512 27.72 -22.61 -4.22
C VAL A 512 27.23 -23.65 -3.21
N VAL A 513 27.58 -23.47 -1.94
CA VAL A 513 27.22 -24.42 -0.87
C VAL A 513 26.56 -23.67 0.28
N VAL A 514 25.23 -23.73 0.34
CA VAL A 514 24.43 -23.15 1.43
C VAL A 514 24.33 -24.16 2.57
N SER A 515 24.70 -23.76 3.78
CA SER A 515 24.52 -24.58 4.98
C SER A 515 23.14 -24.31 5.57
N ILE A 516 22.43 -25.35 5.99
CA ILE A 516 21.04 -25.24 6.46
C ILE A 516 20.80 -26.16 7.66
N ASP A 517 19.86 -25.76 8.53
CA ASP A 517 19.39 -26.53 9.67
C ASP A 517 17.88 -26.78 9.52
N LEU A 518 17.46 -28.04 9.42
CA LEU A 518 16.04 -28.43 9.30
C LEU A 518 15.45 -28.71 10.68
N ASN A 519 14.45 -27.95 11.11
CA ASN A 519 13.80 -28.12 12.41
C ASN A 519 12.27 -28.13 12.30
N VAL A 520 11.60 -28.96 13.11
CA VAL A 520 10.14 -29.11 13.08
C VAL A 520 9.51 -28.53 14.35
N ILE A 521 8.63 -27.54 14.21
CA ILE A 521 8.04 -26.76 15.33
C ILE A 521 6.52 -26.63 15.20
N ASP A 522 5.80 -26.38 16.31
CA ASP A 522 4.34 -26.47 16.33
C ASP A 522 3.61 -25.22 15.76
N THR A 523 4.23 -24.03 15.76
CA THR A 523 3.66 -22.76 15.25
C THR A 523 4.74 -21.81 14.70
N LEU A 524 4.36 -20.84 13.86
CA LEU A 524 5.21 -19.75 13.34
C LEU A 524 4.62 -18.36 13.68
N PRO A 525 5.41 -17.27 13.74
CA PRO A 525 4.96 -15.95 14.22
C PRO A 525 4.89 -14.86 13.12
N TYR A 526 3.77 -14.12 13.10
CA TYR A 526 3.55 -12.76 12.57
C TYR A 526 4.19 -12.28 11.25
N GLU A 527 3.34 -11.94 10.26
CA GLU A 527 3.40 -10.70 9.46
C GLU A 527 1.96 -10.26 9.08
N GLY A 528 1.74 -9.00 8.69
CA GLY A 528 0.49 -8.52 8.07
C GLY A 528 -0.39 -7.56 8.90
N ARG A 529 -0.10 -6.26 8.81
CA ARG A 529 -0.96 -5.08 9.05
C ARG A 529 -0.45 -3.96 8.11
N VAL A 530 -1.16 -2.93 7.66
CA VAL A 530 -2.49 -2.35 7.99
C VAL A 530 -3.20 -2.03 6.66
N ASP A 531 -4.50 -2.35 6.50
CA ASP A 531 -5.25 -1.98 5.28
C ASP A 531 -6.80 -2.05 5.48
N ALA A 532 -7.28 -1.67 6.68
CA ALA A 532 -8.66 -1.96 7.10
C ALA A 532 -9.27 -0.93 8.08
N TYR A 533 -9.18 0.37 7.76
CA TYR A 533 -10.07 1.40 8.31
C TYR A 533 -10.56 2.35 7.21
N LEU A 534 -11.74 2.95 7.43
CA LEU A 534 -12.61 3.64 6.45
C LEU A 534 -13.34 2.67 5.49
N GLY A 535 -14.64 2.92 5.30
CA GLY A 535 -15.45 2.18 4.33
C GLY A 535 -15.20 2.68 2.91
N GLY A 536 -14.57 1.85 2.07
CA GLY A 536 -14.29 2.17 0.67
C GLY A 536 -13.37 1.15 0.02
N ILE A 537 -13.84 0.42 -0.98
CA ILE A 537 -13.05 -0.64 -1.63
C ILE A 537 -12.01 -0.03 -2.59
N SER A 538 -10.73 -0.27 -2.31
CA SER A 538 -9.63 -0.06 -3.26
C SER A 538 -9.53 -1.22 -4.25
N LEU A 539 -9.41 -0.91 -5.56
CA LEU A 539 -9.33 -1.91 -6.63
C LEU A 539 -8.47 -1.43 -7.83
N ASN A 540 -7.38 -2.14 -8.09
CA ASN A 540 -6.79 -2.28 -9.42
C ASN A 540 -7.62 -3.27 -10.27
N SER A 541 -7.56 -3.37 -11.61
CA SER A 541 -6.56 -2.89 -12.59
C SER A 541 -7.19 -2.53 -13.97
N ASN A 542 -6.35 -2.23 -14.98
CA ASN A 542 -6.63 -1.93 -16.41
C ASN A 542 -6.73 -0.41 -16.79
N PRO A 543 -6.10 0.11 -17.88
CA PRO A 543 -5.85 1.56 -18.03
C PRO A 543 -6.30 2.17 -19.39
N SER A 544 -7.48 2.80 -19.47
CA SER A 544 -7.92 3.46 -20.73
C SER A 544 -8.87 4.67 -20.63
N MET A 545 -9.27 5.06 -19.42
CA MET A 545 -9.87 6.37 -19.09
C MET A 545 -9.28 6.83 -17.75
N SER A 546 -9.45 8.11 -17.36
CA SER A 546 -9.06 8.58 -16.02
C SER A 546 -10.03 8.00 -14.98
N ARG A 547 -9.59 6.95 -14.29
CA ARG A 547 -10.49 6.03 -13.55
C ARG A 547 -10.78 6.54 -12.16
N VAL A 548 -11.98 6.36 -11.63
CA VAL A 548 -12.22 6.66 -10.21
C VAL A 548 -11.33 5.77 -9.32
N SER A 549 -10.49 6.40 -8.48
CA SER A 549 -9.59 5.75 -7.52
C SER A 549 -10.26 5.55 -6.16
N THR A 550 -10.93 6.58 -5.62
CA THR A 550 -11.77 6.47 -4.41
C THR A 550 -13.09 7.22 -4.54
N LEU A 551 -14.03 6.90 -3.66
CA LEU A 551 -15.37 7.47 -3.60
C LEU A 551 -15.79 7.53 -2.11
N SER A 552 -16.38 8.64 -1.69
CA SER A 552 -16.94 8.80 -0.34
C SER A 552 -18.26 9.57 -0.38
N SER A 553 -19.24 9.08 0.38
CA SER A 553 -20.64 9.53 0.40
C SER A 553 -21.15 9.67 1.83
N SER A 554 -21.50 10.88 2.25
CA SER A 554 -21.94 11.17 3.62
C SER A 554 -23.28 11.92 3.65
N TYR A 555 -23.45 12.87 4.57
CA TYR A 555 -24.72 13.58 4.75
C TYR A 555 -25.01 14.50 3.55
N LYS A 556 -25.85 13.97 2.65
CA LYS A 556 -26.38 14.54 1.40
C LYS A 556 -25.36 14.95 0.32
N HIS A 557 -24.07 14.69 0.50
CA HIS A 557 -23.06 14.98 -0.53
C HIS A 557 -22.05 13.85 -0.66
N GLY A 558 -21.50 13.73 -1.85
CA GLY A 558 -20.46 12.75 -2.18
C GLY A 558 -19.39 13.38 -3.05
N CYS A 559 -18.19 12.81 -2.95
CA CYS A 559 -17.02 13.19 -3.72
C CYS A 559 -16.24 11.95 -4.16
N LEU A 560 -15.47 12.09 -5.24
CA LEU A 560 -14.58 11.04 -5.74
C LEU A 560 -13.23 11.62 -6.17
N SER A 561 -12.21 10.77 -6.18
CA SER A 561 -10.93 11.03 -6.82
C SER A 561 -10.80 10.22 -8.11
N LEU A 562 -10.19 10.80 -9.15
CA LEU A 562 -9.76 10.08 -10.35
C LEU A 562 -8.26 9.73 -10.27
N GLN A 563 -7.84 8.73 -11.03
CA GLN A 563 -6.46 8.32 -11.27
C GLN A 563 -5.68 9.32 -12.14
N SER A 564 -6.35 10.33 -12.70
CA SER A 564 -5.74 11.57 -13.19
C SER A 564 -5.46 12.59 -12.07
N GLY A 565 -5.81 12.24 -10.82
CA GLY A 565 -5.81 13.11 -9.66
C GLY A 565 -6.82 14.26 -9.70
N GLU A 566 -7.84 14.17 -10.55
CA GLU A 566 -8.97 15.11 -10.55
C GLU A 566 -10.00 14.72 -9.47
N LEU A 567 -10.48 15.70 -8.71
CA LEU A 567 -11.53 15.55 -7.71
C LEU A 567 -12.88 16.01 -8.29
N LEU A 568 -13.93 15.20 -8.17
CA LEU A 568 -15.30 15.60 -8.51
C LEU A 568 -16.20 15.52 -7.26
N CYS A 569 -17.12 16.48 -7.09
CA CYS A 569 -18.11 16.48 -6.00
C CYS A 569 -19.51 16.86 -6.49
N TRP A 570 -20.55 16.41 -5.77
CA TRP A 570 -21.97 16.65 -6.07
C TRP A 570 -22.86 16.48 -4.82
N GLY A 571 -24.11 16.94 -4.90
CA GLY A 571 -25.13 16.81 -3.86
C GLY A 571 -25.53 18.15 -3.24
N ASP A 572 -25.69 18.15 -1.91
CA ASP A 572 -26.06 19.30 -1.08
C ASP A 572 -24.95 20.37 -1.04
N GLY A 573 -25.28 21.56 -1.54
CA GLY A 573 -24.35 22.70 -1.65
C GLY A 573 -24.34 23.63 -0.44
N ASP A 574 -25.23 23.44 0.55
CA ASP A 574 -25.19 24.22 1.79
C ASP A 574 -23.81 24.10 2.45
N ILE A 575 -23.45 25.14 3.23
CA ILE A 575 -22.16 25.25 3.95
C ILE A 575 -20.91 25.02 3.07
N LYS A 576 -21.03 25.09 1.74
CA LYS A 576 -19.94 25.07 0.73
C LYS A 576 -19.18 23.74 0.62
N LYS A 577 -19.70 22.66 1.21
CA LYS A 577 -19.03 21.34 1.34
C LYS A 577 -18.73 20.62 0.02
N LEU A 578 -19.26 21.11 -1.10
CA LEU A 578 -18.93 20.62 -2.44
C LEU A 578 -17.66 21.22 -3.06
N GLY A 579 -17.04 22.24 -2.44
CA GLY A 579 -15.84 22.89 -2.99
C GLY A 579 -16.14 23.80 -4.19
N THR A 580 -17.39 24.26 -4.31
CA THR A 580 -17.87 25.17 -5.35
C THR A 580 -18.08 26.58 -4.80
N LEU A 581 -17.84 27.61 -5.63
CA LEU A 581 -17.85 29.03 -5.25
C LEU A 581 -19.21 29.60 -4.78
N ALA A 582 -20.27 28.79 -4.74
CA ALA A 582 -21.60 29.20 -4.32
C ALA A 582 -22.30 28.06 -3.57
N SER A 583 -22.98 28.39 -2.46
CA SER A 583 -23.83 27.44 -1.74
C SER A 583 -25.11 27.17 -2.53
N ILE A 584 -25.02 26.22 -3.46
CA ILE A 584 -26.06 25.81 -4.40
C ILE A 584 -25.92 24.31 -4.61
N ASP A 585 -27.01 23.56 -4.48
CA ASP A 585 -27.03 22.12 -4.77
C ASP A 585 -26.55 21.82 -6.19
N VAL A 586 -25.64 20.85 -6.32
CA VAL A 586 -25.04 20.47 -7.61
C VAL A 586 -25.43 19.02 -7.92
N THR A 587 -26.42 18.84 -8.78
CA THR A 587 -27.02 17.54 -9.12
C THR A 587 -26.22 16.72 -10.15
N GLN A 588 -25.00 17.15 -10.48
CA GLN A 588 -24.06 16.50 -11.39
C GLN A 588 -22.63 16.66 -10.85
N PRO A 589 -21.70 15.72 -11.11
CA PRO A 589 -20.31 15.88 -10.68
C PRO A 589 -19.68 17.13 -11.30
N VAL A 590 -19.19 18.03 -10.45
CA VAL A 590 -18.41 19.21 -10.87
C VAL A 590 -16.96 18.99 -10.49
N SER A 591 -16.06 19.30 -11.44
CA SER A 591 -14.62 19.31 -11.24
C SER A 591 -14.23 20.36 -10.21
N ILE A 592 -13.60 19.89 -9.13
CA ILE A 592 -13.20 20.72 -8.00
C ILE A 592 -11.71 21.00 -8.15
N ASN A 593 -11.38 22.28 -8.38
CA ASN A 593 -10.04 22.71 -8.74
C ASN A 593 -9.08 22.68 -7.52
N LEU A 594 -8.50 21.50 -7.29
CA LEU A 594 -7.21 21.34 -6.64
C LEU A 594 -6.12 21.76 -7.65
N ASN A 595 -5.17 22.60 -7.24
CA ASN A 595 -4.03 23.01 -8.09
C ASN A 595 -2.94 21.90 -8.18
N SER A 596 -3.31 20.62 -8.03
CA SER A 596 -2.41 19.47 -7.95
C SER A 596 -3.16 18.21 -8.40
N ASN A 597 -2.58 17.46 -9.34
CA ASN A 597 -3.24 16.38 -10.08
C ASN A 597 -2.91 14.99 -9.51
N SER A 598 -3.06 14.78 -8.20
CA SER A 598 -2.69 13.52 -7.53
C SER A 598 -3.50 13.29 -6.26
N VAL A 599 -4.79 12.94 -6.37
CA VAL A 599 -5.67 12.66 -5.22
C VAL A 599 -5.70 11.16 -4.93
N TYR A 600 -5.09 10.79 -3.81
CA TYR A 600 -5.06 9.43 -3.29
C TYR A 600 -6.45 9.01 -2.79
N SER A 601 -7.04 9.78 -1.87
CA SER A 601 -8.37 9.49 -1.32
C SER A 601 -9.19 10.73 -1.01
N VAL A 602 -10.51 10.56 -0.86
CA VAL A 602 -11.42 11.60 -0.38
C VAL A 602 -12.32 11.05 0.72
N VAL A 603 -12.56 11.85 1.76
CA VAL A 603 -13.41 11.50 2.91
C VAL A 603 -14.43 12.61 3.15
N THR A 604 -15.72 12.26 3.09
CA THR A 604 -16.84 13.19 3.30
C THR A 604 -17.35 13.09 4.74
N ALA A 605 -17.31 14.21 5.46
CA ALA A 605 -17.91 14.39 6.77
C ALA A 605 -19.40 14.79 6.64
N THR A 606 -20.10 15.09 7.74
CA THR A 606 -21.47 15.64 7.66
C THR A 606 -21.52 17.01 6.97
N SER A 607 -20.53 17.85 7.30
CA SER A 607 -20.52 19.30 7.04
C SER A 607 -19.35 19.79 6.16
N HIS A 608 -18.37 18.94 5.91
CA HIS A 608 -17.16 19.27 5.16
C HIS A 608 -16.66 18.06 4.36
N THR A 609 -15.69 18.28 3.48
CA THR A 609 -14.94 17.20 2.84
C THR A 609 -13.46 17.50 2.99
N CYS A 610 -12.66 16.44 3.11
CA CYS A 610 -11.21 16.49 3.02
C CYS A 610 -10.72 15.47 1.98
N SER A 611 -9.68 15.82 1.22
CA SER A 611 -9.00 14.91 0.31
C SER A 611 -7.53 14.77 0.68
N LEU A 612 -7.05 13.53 0.67
CA LEU A 612 -5.64 13.18 0.78
C LEU A 612 -5.04 13.04 -0.63
N MET A 613 -3.87 13.64 -0.83
CA MET A 613 -3.11 13.56 -2.08
C MET A 613 -2.12 12.39 -2.05
N ASP A 614 -1.72 11.89 -3.21
CA ASP A 614 -0.66 10.86 -3.33
C ASP A 614 0.70 11.37 -2.79
N SER A 615 0.87 12.69 -2.70
CA SER A 615 2.01 13.35 -2.04
C SER A 615 1.77 13.61 -0.53
N GLY A 616 0.94 12.80 0.14
CA GLY A 616 0.63 12.90 1.57
C GLY A 616 -0.07 14.17 2.06
N ARG A 617 -0.35 15.14 1.18
CA ARG A 617 -0.93 16.45 1.55
C ARG A 617 -2.44 16.36 1.69
N VAL A 618 -3.01 17.15 2.59
CA VAL A 618 -4.48 17.20 2.80
C VAL A 618 -5.03 18.55 2.33
N TYR A 619 -6.19 18.52 1.69
CA TYR A 619 -6.98 19.71 1.38
C TYR A 619 -8.38 19.54 1.97
N CYS A 620 -8.93 20.57 2.62
CA CYS A 620 -10.28 20.53 3.20
C CYS A 620 -11.11 21.77 2.79
N TRP A 621 -12.44 21.60 2.72
CA TRP A 621 -13.40 22.65 2.38
C TRP A 621 -14.80 22.30 2.92
N GLY A 622 -15.72 23.28 2.96
CA GLY A 622 -17.03 23.16 3.60
C GLY A 622 -17.18 24.07 4.81
N GLU A 623 -17.93 23.63 5.82
CA GLU A 623 -18.23 24.40 7.03
C GLU A 623 -16.96 24.74 7.83
N GLY A 624 -16.78 26.02 8.13
CA GLY A 624 -15.61 26.49 8.88
C GLY A 624 -15.80 26.45 10.39
N GLU A 625 -17.04 26.42 10.87
CA GLU A 625 -17.34 26.60 12.29
C GLU A 625 -16.60 25.56 13.16
N PHE A 626 -16.03 26.07 14.26
CA PHE A 626 -15.15 25.35 15.17
C PHE A 626 -13.80 24.93 14.58
N GLY A 627 -13.41 25.45 13.41
CA GLY A 627 -12.07 25.27 12.84
C GLY A 627 -11.86 23.92 12.14
N ARG A 628 -12.92 23.15 11.89
CA ARG A 628 -12.87 21.76 11.38
C ARG A 628 -12.22 21.57 10.00
N LEU A 629 -11.88 22.66 9.31
CA LEU A 629 -11.14 22.62 8.05
C LEU A 629 -9.61 22.68 8.21
N GLY A 630 -9.07 23.09 9.36
CA GLY A 630 -7.61 23.16 9.58
C GLY A 630 -6.88 24.33 8.89
N LEU A 631 -7.62 25.32 8.36
CA LEU A 631 -7.11 26.38 7.46
C LEU A 631 -6.65 27.67 8.15
N ASN A 632 -6.35 27.63 9.46
CA ASN A 632 -6.20 28.81 10.32
C ASN A 632 -7.39 29.80 10.27
N SER A 633 -8.60 29.27 10.08
CA SER A 633 -9.84 30.06 10.04
C SER A 633 -11.04 29.24 10.56
N GLU A 634 -12.06 29.94 11.05
CA GLU A 634 -13.38 29.38 11.36
C GLU A 634 -14.43 29.75 10.28
N THR A 635 -14.01 30.30 9.14
CA THR A 635 -14.90 30.68 8.02
C THR A 635 -15.09 29.53 7.05
N ASP A 636 -16.32 29.25 6.62
CA ASP A 636 -16.58 28.22 5.61
C ASP A 636 -15.86 28.53 4.29
N THR A 637 -15.23 27.52 3.71
CA THR A 637 -14.36 27.66 2.54
C THR A 637 -14.95 26.93 1.34
N ALA A 638 -15.07 27.62 0.21
CA ALA A 638 -15.70 27.16 -1.03
C ALA A 638 -14.70 26.68 -2.10
N SER A 639 -13.46 26.39 -1.71
CA SER A 639 -12.41 25.89 -2.61
C SER A 639 -11.44 25.06 -1.78
N PRO A 640 -11.00 23.88 -2.26
CA PRO A 640 -10.03 23.08 -1.54
C PRO A 640 -8.81 23.91 -1.17
N SER A 641 -8.51 23.95 0.12
CA SER A 641 -7.43 24.76 0.68
C SER A 641 -6.50 23.85 1.47
N GLU A 642 -5.20 24.09 1.34
CA GLU A 642 -4.18 23.19 1.87
C GLU A 642 -4.16 23.24 3.40
N VAL A 643 -4.24 22.05 3.99
CA VAL A 643 -4.19 21.84 5.44
C VAL A 643 -2.74 21.58 5.79
N PHE A 644 -2.05 22.61 6.26
CA PHE A 644 -0.61 22.57 6.49
C PHE A 644 -0.27 21.80 7.77
N PHE A 645 0.43 20.68 7.60
CA PHE A 645 1.19 20.00 8.64
C PHE A 645 2.61 20.58 8.68
N PRO A 646 3.17 20.86 9.87
CA PRO A 646 4.60 21.12 10.05
C PRO A 646 5.50 20.05 9.41
N THR A 647 6.74 20.41 9.13
CA THR A 647 7.80 19.53 8.59
C THR A 647 7.46 18.73 7.31
N HIS A 648 6.41 19.11 6.58
CA HIS A 648 6.03 18.53 5.27
C HIS A 648 5.83 17.00 5.27
N ARG A 649 5.41 16.42 6.40
CA ARG A 649 5.16 14.97 6.56
C ARG A 649 3.97 14.50 5.72
N ASN A 650 4.00 13.24 5.27
CA ASN A 650 2.90 12.67 4.52
C ASN A 650 1.83 12.14 5.47
N VAL A 651 0.56 12.48 5.24
CA VAL A 651 -0.58 11.80 5.88
C VAL A 651 -0.85 10.49 5.15
N GLU A 652 -1.08 9.42 5.90
CA GLU A 652 -1.49 8.11 5.36
C GLU A 652 -2.99 7.86 5.57
N MET A 653 -3.55 8.26 6.73
CA MET A 653 -4.93 7.97 7.11
C MET A 653 -5.65 9.22 7.62
N LEU A 654 -6.86 9.46 7.11
CA LEU A 654 -7.77 10.52 7.55
C LEU A 654 -9.00 9.94 8.27
N ALA A 655 -9.07 10.10 9.59
CA ALA A 655 -10.24 9.75 10.38
C ALA A 655 -11.10 11.00 10.61
N THR A 656 -12.26 11.06 9.95
CA THR A 656 -13.20 12.20 10.02
C THR A 656 -14.61 11.72 10.37
N GLN A 657 -15.38 12.51 11.12
CA GLN A 657 -16.81 12.26 11.32
C GLN A 657 -17.62 13.56 11.27
N ASP A 658 -18.27 13.99 12.35
CA ASP A 658 -19.19 15.14 12.32
C ASP A 658 -18.49 16.50 12.56
N THR A 659 -17.71 16.60 13.65
CA THR A 659 -17.22 17.90 14.17
C THR A 659 -15.70 18.02 14.35
N HIS A 660 -14.97 16.90 14.32
CA HIS A 660 -13.51 16.87 14.40
C HIS A 660 -12.90 15.88 13.41
N ASN A 661 -11.59 16.01 13.20
CA ASN A 661 -10.78 15.14 12.37
C ASN A 661 -9.47 14.83 13.09
N CYS A 662 -8.89 13.67 12.78
CA CYS A 662 -7.51 13.35 13.07
C CYS A 662 -6.85 12.70 11.84
N ALA A 663 -5.57 13.00 11.64
CA ALA A 663 -4.72 12.39 10.63
C ALA A 663 -3.62 11.56 11.31
N LEU A 664 -3.25 10.44 10.71
CA LEU A 664 -2.03 9.67 11.00
C LEU A 664 -1.02 9.93 9.88
N THR A 665 0.22 10.29 10.23
CA THR A 665 1.32 10.51 9.27
C THR A 665 2.20 9.28 9.10
N ASP A 666 3.01 9.28 8.04
CA ASP A 666 4.00 8.27 7.64
C ASP A 666 4.99 7.86 8.75
N ASP A 667 5.31 8.80 9.64
CA ASP A 667 6.09 8.59 10.84
C ASP A 667 5.30 8.11 12.07
N GLY A 668 4.02 7.78 11.88
CA GLY A 668 3.09 7.37 12.94
C GLY A 668 2.70 8.48 13.92
N MET A 669 3.05 9.75 13.67
CA MET A 669 2.54 10.87 14.47
C MET A 669 1.05 11.11 14.18
N VAL A 670 0.34 11.70 15.16
CA VAL A 670 -1.10 11.95 15.04
C VAL A 670 -1.41 13.43 15.23
N TRP A 671 -2.24 13.96 14.34
CA TRP A 671 -2.55 15.37 14.20
C TRP A 671 -4.06 15.59 14.19
N CYS A 672 -4.62 16.32 15.17
CA CYS A 672 -6.07 16.50 15.29
C CYS A 672 -6.50 17.97 15.22
N TRP A 673 -7.67 18.25 14.62
CA TRP A 673 -8.25 19.59 14.52
C TRP A 673 -9.79 19.61 14.47
N GLY A 674 -10.37 20.79 14.68
CA GLY A 674 -11.80 21.05 14.71
C GLY A 674 -12.37 21.31 16.11
N TYR A 675 -13.59 20.83 16.34
CA TYR A 675 -14.31 21.02 17.60
C TYR A 675 -13.63 20.26 18.75
N ASN A 676 -13.50 20.90 19.91
CA ASN A 676 -12.75 20.34 21.06
C ASN A 676 -13.46 20.56 22.41
N ASN A 677 -14.78 20.77 22.42
CA ASN A 677 -15.54 21.12 23.63
C ASN A 677 -15.41 20.11 24.79
N VAL A 678 -15.02 18.87 24.50
CA VAL A 678 -14.87 17.77 25.48
C VAL A 678 -13.49 17.12 25.45
N GLY A 679 -12.52 17.68 24.71
CA GLY A 679 -11.14 17.18 24.66
C GLY A 679 -10.84 16.19 23.52
N GLN A 680 -11.75 16.03 22.56
CA GLN A 680 -11.67 15.06 21.45
C GLN A 680 -10.48 15.25 20.50
N LEU A 681 -9.70 16.33 20.66
CA LEU A 681 -8.45 16.56 19.94
C LEU A 681 -7.16 16.28 20.74
N GLY A 682 -7.21 15.86 22.00
CA GLY A 682 -6.04 15.28 22.70
C GLY A 682 -4.91 16.22 23.17
N MET A 683 -5.07 17.54 23.10
CA MET A 683 -3.98 18.52 23.40
C MET A 683 -3.84 19.00 24.85
N GLY A 684 -4.66 18.52 25.78
CA GLY A 684 -4.64 18.91 27.20
C GLY A 684 -5.64 20.00 27.58
N ASP A 685 -6.36 20.57 26.62
CA ASP A 685 -7.39 21.59 26.83
C ASP A 685 -8.66 21.32 25.99
N THR A 686 -9.71 22.12 26.21
CA THR A 686 -11.02 22.01 25.53
C THR A 686 -11.28 23.16 24.53
N SER A 687 -10.22 23.73 23.95
CA SER A 687 -10.31 24.83 22.97
C SER A 687 -10.22 24.25 21.56
N ASN A 688 -11.15 24.64 20.69
CA ASN A 688 -11.14 24.25 19.28
C ASN A 688 -9.78 24.54 18.63
N ARG A 689 -9.39 23.76 17.62
CA ARG A 689 -8.22 24.07 16.79
C ARG A 689 -8.66 24.30 15.34
N ASN A 690 -8.28 25.45 14.82
CA ASN A 690 -8.46 25.84 13.43
C ASN A 690 -7.26 25.46 12.53
N GLN A 691 -6.29 24.71 13.04
CA GLN A 691 -5.15 24.12 12.32
C GLN A 691 -4.89 22.71 12.86
N PRO A 692 -4.28 21.79 12.09
CA PRO A 692 -3.70 20.57 12.64
C PRO A 692 -2.72 20.91 13.76
N GLN A 693 -2.81 20.19 14.86
CA GLN A 693 -1.79 20.22 15.89
C GLN A 693 -1.49 18.78 16.35
N GLU A 694 -0.21 18.50 16.47
CA GLU A 694 0.37 17.25 16.98
C GLU A 694 -0.20 16.94 18.36
N ILE A 695 -0.61 15.69 18.58
CA ILE A 695 -1.01 15.19 19.90
C ILE A 695 0.17 14.40 20.48
N THR A 696 0.59 14.74 21.69
CA THR A 696 1.62 13.96 22.38
C THR A 696 1.05 12.60 22.77
N LEU A 697 1.48 11.55 22.07
CA LEU A 697 1.06 10.18 22.32
C LEU A 697 1.69 9.64 23.63
N PRO A 698 1.05 8.67 24.32
CA PRO A 698 1.60 8.14 25.56
C PRO A 698 2.94 7.44 25.33
N THR A 699 3.92 7.69 26.20
CA THR A 699 5.24 7.02 26.20
C THR A 699 6.04 7.15 24.89
N ASP A 700 5.83 8.25 24.15
CA ASP A 700 6.59 8.59 22.92
C ASP A 700 6.52 7.48 21.84
N ARG A 701 5.31 6.95 21.62
CA ARG A 701 5.01 5.80 20.73
C ARG A 701 4.29 6.22 19.46
N LEU A 702 4.43 5.40 18.40
CA LEU A 702 3.85 5.65 17.09
C LEU A 702 2.43 5.07 16.99
N GLY A 703 1.57 5.69 16.18
CA GLY A 703 0.25 5.18 15.81
C GLY A 703 0.29 4.23 14.60
N THR A 704 -0.68 3.31 14.51
CA THR A 704 -0.80 2.35 13.39
C THR A 704 -2.21 2.24 12.80
N ALA A 705 -3.26 2.56 13.56
CA ALA A 705 -4.63 2.65 13.04
C ALA A 705 -5.49 3.60 13.89
N ILE A 706 -6.24 4.51 13.26
CA ILE A 706 -7.03 5.54 13.95
C ILE A 706 -8.53 5.46 13.60
N SER A 707 -9.37 5.65 14.61
CA SER A 707 -10.83 5.61 14.53
C SER A 707 -11.46 6.77 15.33
N VAL A 708 -12.56 7.32 14.83
CA VAL A 708 -13.26 8.46 15.47
C VAL A 708 -14.74 8.15 15.66
N GLY A 709 -15.25 8.44 16.85
CA GLY A 709 -16.68 8.45 17.18
C GLY A 709 -17.18 9.86 17.46
N ASN A 710 -18.46 10.00 17.81
CA ASN A 710 -19.21 11.28 17.77
C ASN A 710 -18.51 12.49 18.43
N SER A 711 -17.82 12.26 19.54
CA SER A 711 -17.03 13.28 20.25
C SER A 711 -15.84 12.66 20.99
N PHE A 712 -15.24 11.62 20.42
CA PHE A 712 -14.06 10.94 20.98
C PHE A 712 -13.25 10.29 19.85
N SER A 713 -11.99 9.96 20.16
CA SER A 713 -11.05 9.36 19.19
C SER A 713 -10.29 8.22 19.85
N CYS A 714 -9.94 7.20 19.08
CA CYS A 714 -9.17 6.03 19.52
C CYS A 714 -8.10 5.66 18.49
N LEU A 715 -6.94 5.23 18.98
CA LEU A 715 -5.73 4.93 18.20
C LEU A 715 -5.12 3.61 18.68
N VAL A 716 -4.76 2.72 17.76
CA VAL A 716 -3.86 1.59 18.02
C VAL A 716 -2.42 2.09 17.86
N LEU A 717 -1.57 1.81 18.84
CA LEU A 717 -0.14 2.15 18.83
C LEU A 717 0.70 1.02 18.21
N ASP A 718 1.99 1.27 18.02
CA ASP A 718 3.00 0.36 17.46
C ASP A 718 3.20 -0.98 18.21
N ASP A 719 3.09 -1.02 19.55
CA ASP A 719 2.99 -2.28 20.30
C ASP A 719 1.60 -2.94 20.25
N GLY A 720 0.61 -2.26 19.67
CA GLY A 720 -0.79 -2.66 19.72
C GLY A 720 -1.50 -2.31 21.03
N SER A 721 -0.91 -1.55 21.95
CA SER A 721 -1.72 -0.88 22.98
C SER A 721 -2.70 0.10 22.32
N VAL A 722 -3.78 0.44 22.99
CA VAL A 722 -4.80 1.37 22.46
C VAL A 722 -4.84 2.61 23.33
N SER A 723 -4.96 3.78 22.71
CA SER A 723 -5.06 5.08 23.37
C SER A 723 -6.29 5.82 22.88
N CYS A 724 -7.12 6.34 23.78
CA CYS A 724 -8.35 7.06 23.46
C CYS A 724 -8.44 8.40 24.21
N TRP A 725 -9.17 9.37 23.67
CA TRP A 725 -9.39 10.68 24.29
C TRP A 725 -10.70 11.36 23.85
N GLY A 726 -11.18 12.32 24.64
CA GLY A 726 -12.42 13.07 24.39
C GLY A 726 -13.56 12.75 25.37
N LEU A 727 -14.78 12.63 24.85
CA LEU A 727 -15.98 12.33 25.64
C LEU A 727 -15.87 10.95 26.31
N ASN A 728 -16.11 10.89 27.63
CA ASN A 728 -16.02 9.65 28.42
C ASN A 728 -17.23 9.47 29.36
N ASN A 729 -18.33 10.18 29.13
CA ASN A 729 -19.49 10.18 30.04
C ASN A 729 -20.22 8.82 30.12
N LEU A 730 -19.92 7.90 29.20
CA LEU A 730 -20.41 6.52 29.12
C LEU A 730 -19.23 5.51 29.11
N GLY A 731 -18.00 5.92 29.45
CA GLY A 731 -16.82 5.06 29.45
C GLY A 731 -16.15 4.86 28.08
N GLN A 732 -16.45 5.70 27.09
CA GLN A 732 -16.00 5.55 25.68
C GLN A 732 -14.47 5.48 25.51
N LEU A 733 -13.69 5.87 26.52
CA LEU A 733 -12.23 5.88 26.45
C LEU A 733 -11.56 4.64 27.06
N GLY A 734 -12.29 3.76 27.74
CA GLY A 734 -11.74 2.50 28.26
C GLY A 734 -10.63 2.66 29.32
N ASP A 735 -10.44 3.85 29.89
CA ASP A 735 -9.38 4.24 30.83
C ASP A 735 -9.67 3.82 32.30
N GLY A 736 -10.82 3.19 32.53
CA GLY A 736 -11.38 2.90 33.84
C GLY A 736 -12.22 4.02 34.45
N SER A 737 -12.27 5.22 33.84
CA SER A 737 -12.97 6.40 34.36
C SER A 737 -14.26 6.73 33.59
N LEU A 738 -15.05 7.67 34.13
CA LEU A 738 -16.16 8.32 33.43
C LEU A 738 -15.91 9.82 33.26
N THR A 739 -14.62 10.19 33.15
CA THR A 739 -14.18 11.59 33.06
C THR A 739 -13.56 11.82 31.69
N ASN A 740 -14.04 12.84 30.98
CA ASN A 740 -13.49 13.20 29.67
C ASN A 740 -12.00 13.50 29.82
N THR A 741 -11.14 12.83 29.05
CA THR A 741 -9.71 13.15 29.01
C THR A 741 -9.46 14.12 27.87
N THR A 742 -8.73 15.19 28.15
CA THR A 742 -8.26 16.13 27.12
C THR A 742 -6.95 15.70 26.47
N GLN A 743 -6.38 14.54 26.86
CA GLN A 743 -5.14 13.97 26.33
C GLN A 743 -5.32 12.47 26.03
N PRO A 744 -4.55 11.92 25.06
CA PRO A 744 -4.39 10.49 24.85
C PRO A 744 -4.19 9.72 26.17
N GLY A 745 -5.17 8.89 26.53
CA GLY A 745 -5.12 8.01 27.68
C GLY A 745 -5.07 6.55 27.24
N LEU A 746 -4.15 5.76 27.80
CA LEU A 746 -4.09 4.33 27.52
C LEU A 746 -5.38 3.65 27.99
N VAL A 747 -6.02 2.96 27.05
CA VAL A 747 -7.12 2.02 27.29
C VAL A 747 -6.61 0.90 28.21
N ASN A 748 -7.40 0.51 29.20
CA ASN A 748 -6.99 -0.42 30.25
C ASN A 748 -6.94 -1.89 29.80
N LEU A 749 -6.40 -2.19 28.61
CA LEU A 749 -6.18 -3.55 28.10
C LEU A 749 -5.25 -4.37 29.00
N ALA A 750 -4.49 -3.73 29.90
CA ALA A 750 -3.68 -4.38 30.93
C ALA A 750 -4.50 -5.28 31.89
N THR A 751 -5.82 -5.08 32.02
CA THR A 751 -6.69 -6.01 32.77
C THR A 751 -7.04 -7.29 32.01
N ILE A 752 -6.86 -7.28 30.68
CA ILE A 752 -7.00 -8.44 29.78
C ILE A 752 -5.64 -9.12 29.55
N GLY A 753 -4.57 -8.32 29.43
CA GLY A 753 -3.20 -8.80 29.19
C GLY A 753 -2.90 -9.11 27.72
N LEU A 754 -3.62 -8.48 26.79
CA LEU A 754 -3.49 -8.68 25.34
C LEU A 754 -3.53 -7.33 24.60
N ASN A 755 -2.78 -7.26 23.49
CA ASN A 755 -2.69 -6.09 22.64
C ASN A 755 -3.67 -6.19 21.46
N ALA A 756 -4.00 -5.07 20.84
CA ALA A 756 -4.92 -4.94 19.71
C ALA A 756 -4.24 -5.12 18.33
N VAL A 757 -5.11 -5.34 17.33
CA VAL A 757 -4.83 -5.40 15.89
C VAL A 757 -5.46 -4.22 15.15
N THR A 758 -6.70 -3.89 15.52
CA THR A 758 -7.52 -2.82 14.93
C THR A 758 -8.58 -2.35 15.94
N VAL A 759 -9.12 -1.14 15.79
CA VAL A 759 -10.13 -0.56 16.67
C VAL A 759 -11.29 0.03 15.87
N SER A 760 -12.52 -0.39 16.19
CA SER A 760 -13.77 0.10 15.60
C SER A 760 -14.53 0.96 16.60
N SER A 761 -14.98 2.13 16.16
CA SER A 761 -15.74 3.08 16.97
C SER A 761 -17.11 3.33 16.35
N GLY A 762 -18.16 3.03 17.11
CA GLY A 762 -19.52 3.47 16.80
C GLY A 762 -19.76 4.89 17.33
N ASP A 763 -21.04 5.28 17.42
CA ASP A 763 -21.43 6.61 17.93
C ASP A 763 -20.97 6.86 19.38
N SER A 764 -21.06 5.83 20.23
CA SER A 764 -20.87 5.95 21.69
C SER A 764 -20.13 4.77 22.35
N HIS A 765 -19.56 3.85 21.57
CA HIS A 765 -18.80 2.70 22.07
C HIS A 765 -17.66 2.34 21.11
N SER A 766 -16.70 1.53 21.57
CA SER A 766 -15.64 0.99 20.70
C SER A 766 -15.33 -0.46 21.02
N CYS A 767 -14.82 -1.18 20.03
CA CYS A 767 -14.37 -2.55 20.12
C CYS A 767 -13.07 -2.76 19.34
N ALA A 768 -12.11 -3.48 19.92
CA ALA A 768 -10.86 -3.86 19.27
C ALA A 768 -10.76 -5.38 19.09
N ILE A 769 -10.20 -5.81 17.95
CA ILE A 769 -9.73 -7.20 17.78
C ILE A 769 -8.34 -7.30 18.42
N LEU A 770 -8.11 -8.33 19.21
CA LEU A 770 -6.86 -8.59 19.92
C LEU A 770 -5.93 -9.52 19.14
N VAL A 771 -4.63 -9.53 19.47
CA VAL A 771 -3.58 -10.32 18.79
C VAL A 771 -3.86 -11.83 18.72
N ASP A 772 -4.69 -12.37 19.61
CA ASP A 772 -5.09 -13.77 19.62
C ASP A 772 -6.39 -14.03 18.84
N GLY A 773 -7.14 -13.00 18.44
CA GLY A 773 -8.45 -13.08 17.80
C GLY A 773 -9.64 -12.89 18.75
N GLN A 774 -9.45 -12.61 20.04
CA GLN A 774 -10.54 -12.18 20.91
C GLN A 774 -10.99 -10.74 20.59
N VAL A 775 -12.18 -10.35 21.07
CA VAL A 775 -12.71 -8.98 20.94
C VAL A 775 -12.84 -8.36 22.33
N ALA A 776 -12.33 -7.15 22.50
CA ALA A 776 -12.53 -6.34 23.70
C ALA A 776 -13.31 -5.07 23.35
N CYS A 777 -14.40 -4.79 24.08
CA CYS A 777 -15.26 -3.63 23.88
C CYS A 777 -15.32 -2.75 25.13
N TRP A 778 -15.57 -1.45 24.96
CA TRP A 778 -15.79 -0.49 26.05
C TRP A 778 -16.71 0.66 25.63
N GLY A 779 -17.19 1.43 26.61
CA GLY A 779 -18.13 2.52 26.41
C GLY A 779 -19.58 2.13 26.67
N ARG A 780 -20.49 2.73 25.90
CA ARG A 780 -21.93 2.59 26.05
C ARG A 780 -22.37 1.13 25.85
N ASN A 781 -23.15 0.61 26.79
CA ASN A 781 -23.67 -0.76 26.80
C ASN A 781 -25.18 -0.82 27.09
N ASN A 782 -25.89 0.31 27.08
CA ASN A 782 -27.32 0.38 27.45
C ASN A 782 -28.26 -0.47 26.58
N MET A 783 -27.80 -0.98 25.43
CA MET A 783 -28.48 -1.95 24.55
C MET A 783 -27.76 -3.31 24.48
N GLY A 784 -26.63 -3.48 25.17
CA GLY A 784 -25.77 -4.67 25.12
C GLY A 784 -24.60 -4.57 24.12
N GLN A 785 -24.23 -3.36 23.67
CA GLN A 785 -23.24 -3.12 22.59
C GLN A 785 -21.82 -3.66 22.85
N LEU A 786 -21.50 -4.07 24.09
CA LEU A 786 -20.17 -4.58 24.45
C LEU A 786 -20.05 -6.11 24.44
N GLY A 787 -21.15 -6.85 24.44
CA GLY A 787 -21.13 -8.32 24.37
C GLY A 787 -20.63 -9.02 25.64
N ASP A 788 -20.67 -8.35 26.79
CA ASP A 788 -20.11 -8.80 28.08
C ASP A 788 -21.12 -9.52 28.99
N GLN A 789 -22.29 -9.88 28.47
CA GLN A 789 -23.49 -10.34 29.19
C GLN A 789 -24.13 -9.26 30.11
N THR A 790 -23.74 -7.99 30.02
CA THR A 790 -24.35 -6.88 30.79
C THR A 790 -25.01 -5.81 29.92
N PHE A 791 -25.88 -5.00 30.55
CA PHE A 791 -26.43 -3.78 29.95
C PHE A 791 -25.88 -2.54 30.69
N VAL A 792 -24.64 -2.62 31.16
CA VAL A 792 -24.00 -1.61 32.01
C VAL A 792 -22.83 -0.99 31.25
N ASP A 793 -22.89 0.32 31.04
CA ASP A 793 -21.83 1.07 30.35
C ASP A 793 -20.49 0.82 31.07
N SER A 794 -19.47 0.37 30.34
CA SER A 794 -18.18 -0.05 30.92
C SER A 794 -17.07 0.92 30.58
N SER A 795 -16.48 1.50 31.63
CA SER A 795 -15.26 2.30 31.51
C SER A 795 -13.98 1.49 31.35
N ASN A 796 -14.03 0.16 31.46
CA ASN A 796 -12.88 -0.72 31.22
C ASN A 796 -13.18 -1.64 30.02
N PRO A 797 -12.16 -2.08 29.27
CA PRO A 797 -12.34 -3.11 28.25
C PRO A 797 -12.88 -4.40 28.85
N VAL A 798 -14.00 -4.86 28.33
CA VAL A 798 -14.61 -6.16 28.63
C VAL A 798 -14.48 -7.05 27.41
N ILE A 799 -14.11 -8.32 27.62
CA ILE A 799 -14.09 -9.31 26.54
C ILE A 799 -15.53 -9.60 26.12
N ALA A 800 -15.84 -9.39 24.84
CA ALA A 800 -17.08 -9.86 24.26
C ALA A 800 -17.09 -11.39 24.29
N ASN A 801 -18.16 -12.00 24.79
CA ASN A 801 -18.28 -13.43 25.09
C ASN A 801 -18.44 -14.31 23.82
N LEU A 802 -17.49 -14.17 22.89
CA LEU A 802 -17.37 -14.98 21.68
C LEU A 802 -16.85 -16.39 22.01
N PRO A 803 -17.07 -17.40 21.14
CA PRO A 803 -16.60 -18.75 21.39
C PRO A 803 -15.07 -18.82 21.36
N SER A 804 -14.44 -19.20 22.48
CA SER A 804 -12.98 -19.25 22.66
C SER A 804 -12.24 -20.30 21.79
N SER A 805 -12.93 -20.95 20.86
CA SER A 805 -12.37 -21.86 19.85
C SER A 805 -12.33 -21.24 18.45
N LYS A 806 -12.57 -19.92 18.34
CA LYS A 806 -12.67 -19.14 17.11
C LYS A 806 -11.98 -17.80 17.30
N LYS A 807 -11.62 -17.15 16.18
CA LYS A 807 -10.95 -15.84 16.16
C LYS A 807 -11.75 -14.86 15.32
N ALA A 808 -11.99 -13.65 15.83
CA ALA A 808 -12.57 -12.57 15.02
C ALA A 808 -11.54 -12.12 13.96
N VAL A 809 -11.98 -12.03 12.70
CA VAL A 809 -11.17 -11.55 11.56
C VAL A 809 -11.70 -10.22 11.00
N MET A 810 -12.94 -9.87 11.31
CA MET A 810 -13.58 -8.60 10.98
C MET A 810 -14.50 -8.20 12.13
N ILE A 811 -14.57 -6.90 12.44
CA ILE A 811 -15.51 -6.33 13.40
C ILE A 811 -16.05 -5.01 12.88
N GLU A 812 -17.34 -4.76 13.12
CA GLU A 812 -18.02 -3.54 12.73
C GLU A 812 -18.89 -3.04 13.88
N ALA A 813 -18.61 -1.83 14.38
CA ALA A 813 -19.39 -1.14 15.40
C ALA A 813 -20.36 -0.14 14.76
N GLY A 814 -21.59 -0.58 14.48
CA GLY A 814 -22.67 0.30 14.03
C GLY A 814 -23.18 1.24 15.14
N ILE A 815 -24.24 2.02 14.86
CA ILE A 815 -24.72 3.09 15.76
C ILE A 815 -25.11 2.57 17.17
N SER A 816 -25.66 1.36 17.28
CA SER A 816 -26.03 0.74 18.57
C SER A 816 -26.05 -0.79 18.56
N HIS A 817 -25.39 -1.41 17.59
CA HIS A 817 -25.13 -2.85 17.55
C HIS A 817 -23.74 -3.10 16.99
N THR A 818 -23.16 -4.25 17.30
CA THR A 818 -21.81 -4.65 16.88
C THR A 818 -21.89 -6.05 16.29
N CYS A 819 -21.18 -6.28 15.18
CA CYS A 819 -21.07 -7.60 14.55
C CYS A 819 -19.61 -7.97 14.33
N ALA A 820 -19.27 -9.25 14.49
CA ALA A 820 -17.96 -9.80 14.17
C ALA A 820 -18.09 -11.08 13.33
N ILE A 821 -17.22 -11.19 12.31
CA ILE A 821 -17.05 -12.42 11.53
C ILE A 821 -15.83 -13.17 12.07
N MET A 822 -15.98 -14.47 12.23
CA MET A 822 -14.95 -15.37 12.77
C MET A 822 -14.17 -16.08 11.66
N ASP A 823 -13.02 -16.64 12.01
CA ASP A 823 -12.13 -17.46 11.17
C ASP A 823 -12.79 -18.69 10.52
N ASP A 824 -13.81 -19.28 11.16
CA ASP A 824 -14.65 -20.34 10.54
C ASP A 824 -15.80 -19.80 9.66
N GLY A 825 -15.86 -18.49 9.46
CA GLY A 825 -16.92 -17.79 8.71
C GLY A 825 -18.28 -17.79 9.42
N SER A 826 -18.37 -18.16 10.69
CA SER A 826 -19.55 -17.83 11.49
C SER A 826 -19.56 -16.34 11.86
N MET A 827 -20.75 -15.79 12.09
CA MET A 827 -20.93 -14.40 12.52
C MET A 827 -21.63 -14.37 13.86
N TYR A 828 -21.23 -13.43 14.71
CA TYR A 828 -21.86 -13.14 15.99
C TYR A 828 -22.17 -11.64 16.05
N CYS A 829 -23.37 -11.29 16.50
CA CYS A 829 -23.76 -9.90 16.70
C CYS A 829 -24.33 -9.70 18.11
N TRP A 830 -24.23 -8.47 18.62
CA TRP A 830 -24.74 -8.07 19.93
C TRP A 830 -25.17 -6.59 19.95
N GLY A 831 -25.90 -6.17 20.99
CA GLY A 831 -26.48 -4.84 21.12
C GLY A 831 -27.96 -4.76 20.75
N LEU A 832 -28.34 -3.64 20.12
CA LEU A 832 -29.71 -3.35 19.71
C LEU A 832 -30.23 -4.40 18.72
N ASN A 833 -31.40 -4.97 19.02
CA ASN A 833 -32.07 -6.00 18.21
C ASN A 833 -33.56 -5.71 18.03
N ALA A 834 -34.00 -4.46 18.18
CA ALA A 834 -35.42 -4.10 18.26
C ALA A 834 -36.22 -4.51 17.01
N ASP A 835 -35.56 -4.56 15.85
CA ASP A 835 -36.14 -4.96 14.57
C ASP A 835 -35.64 -6.33 14.08
N GLY A 836 -34.70 -6.96 14.79
CA GLY A 836 -34.14 -8.28 14.47
C GLY A 836 -32.74 -8.28 13.86
N GLN A 837 -32.03 -7.15 13.85
CA GLN A 837 -30.74 -6.97 13.17
C GLN A 837 -29.63 -7.95 13.58
N LEU A 838 -29.67 -8.57 14.76
CA LEU A 838 -28.62 -9.52 15.20
C LEU A 838 -28.72 -10.92 14.55
N ASN A 839 -29.82 -11.22 13.87
CA ASN A 839 -30.10 -12.53 13.25
C ASN A 839 -30.13 -13.74 14.20
N ASP A 840 -30.62 -13.55 15.43
CA ASP A 840 -30.72 -14.61 16.45
C ASP A 840 -32.07 -15.36 16.45
N GLY A 841 -33.01 -14.95 15.59
CA GLY A 841 -34.40 -15.41 15.61
C GLY A 841 -35.35 -14.52 16.42
N THR A 842 -34.88 -13.47 17.10
CA THR A 842 -35.67 -12.68 18.06
C THR A 842 -35.71 -11.17 17.73
N THR A 843 -36.47 -10.40 18.52
CA THR A 843 -36.39 -8.92 18.57
C THR A 843 -35.81 -8.44 19.92
N THR A 844 -35.02 -9.28 20.60
CA THR A 844 -34.57 -9.04 21.97
C THR A 844 -33.17 -8.50 21.96
N VAL A 845 -32.95 -7.30 22.50
CA VAL A 845 -31.61 -6.71 22.69
C VAL A 845 -30.71 -7.72 23.40
N SER A 846 -29.52 -7.98 22.86
CA SER A 846 -28.63 -9.03 23.39
C SER A 846 -27.34 -8.43 23.91
N ALA A 847 -27.10 -8.61 25.19
CA ALA A 847 -25.82 -8.34 25.84
C ALA A 847 -24.79 -9.46 25.64
N ASP A 848 -25.20 -10.59 25.08
CA ASP A 848 -24.35 -11.76 24.81
C ASP A 848 -24.19 -11.90 23.28
N PRO A 849 -22.99 -12.15 22.72
CA PRO A 849 -22.79 -12.39 21.29
C PRO A 849 -23.62 -13.59 20.81
N VAL A 850 -24.73 -13.30 20.15
CA VAL A 850 -25.63 -14.31 19.61
C VAL A 850 -25.14 -14.74 18.23
N GLN A 851 -25.03 -16.06 18.02
CA GLN A 851 -24.64 -16.59 16.72
C GLN A 851 -25.74 -16.29 15.70
N SER A 852 -25.40 -15.55 14.66
CA SER A 852 -26.32 -15.26 13.56
C SER A 852 -26.70 -16.54 12.82
N LEU A 853 -28.01 -16.73 12.62
CA LEU A 853 -28.59 -17.95 12.05
C LEU A 853 -28.52 -17.94 10.52
N PHE A 854 -27.55 -18.66 9.96
CA PHE A 854 -27.37 -18.84 8.52
C PHE A 854 -27.98 -20.17 8.00
N PRO A 855 -28.32 -20.26 6.70
CA PRO A 855 -28.68 -21.52 6.06
C PRO A 855 -27.63 -22.63 6.25
N THR A 856 -28.07 -23.87 6.44
CA THR A 856 -27.19 -25.02 6.69
C THR A 856 -26.15 -25.22 5.59
N GLY A 857 -24.88 -24.98 5.92
CA GLY A 857 -23.75 -25.14 5.00
C GLY A 857 -23.18 -23.82 4.44
N THR A 858 -23.73 -22.68 4.84
CA THR A 858 -23.26 -21.32 4.47
C THR A 858 -22.52 -20.63 5.63
N SER A 859 -21.66 -19.66 5.28
CA SER A 859 -20.82 -18.86 6.17
C SER A 859 -20.81 -17.40 5.70
N ALA A 860 -20.63 -16.44 6.61
CA ALA A 860 -20.45 -15.02 6.29
C ALA A 860 -19.05 -14.73 5.73
N VAL A 861 -18.96 -13.74 4.83
CA VAL A 861 -17.72 -13.27 4.20
C VAL A 861 -17.56 -11.75 4.36
N ILE A 862 -18.64 -10.99 4.22
CA ILE A 862 -18.67 -9.53 4.42
C ILE A 862 -19.92 -9.20 5.25
N VAL A 863 -19.78 -8.32 6.23
CA VAL A 863 -20.88 -7.66 6.95
C VAL A 863 -20.87 -6.16 6.64
N SER A 864 -22.05 -5.53 6.67
CA SER A 864 -22.22 -4.09 6.64
C SER A 864 -23.45 -3.70 7.48
N THR A 865 -23.31 -2.71 8.35
CA THR A 865 -24.30 -2.28 9.35
C THR A 865 -24.85 -0.88 9.05
N GLY A 866 -26.18 -0.79 8.91
CA GLY A 866 -26.89 0.48 8.89
C GLY A 866 -27.32 0.92 10.30
N GLU A 867 -28.27 1.86 10.40
CA GLU A 867 -28.80 2.31 11.70
C GLU A 867 -29.46 1.15 12.46
N SER A 868 -30.37 0.43 11.79
CA SER A 868 -31.20 -0.63 12.39
C SER A 868 -31.36 -1.87 11.51
N HIS A 869 -30.51 -2.02 10.49
CA HIS A 869 -30.42 -3.23 9.66
C HIS A 869 -28.96 -3.66 9.48
N THR A 870 -28.77 -4.96 9.27
CA THR A 870 -27.47 -5.57 8.99
C THR A 870 -27.60 -6.33 7.68
N CYS A 871 -26.63 -6.21 6.79
CA CYS A 871 -26.56 -7.01 5.57
C CYS A 871 -25.27 -7.82 5.52
N VAL A 872 -25.37 -9.04 5.00
CA VAL A 872 -24.29 -10.04 5.01
C VAL A 872 -24.21 -10.71 3.65
N LEU A 873 -23.00 -10.74 3.08
CA LEU A 873 -22.68 -11.56 1.91
C LEU A 873 -22.16 -12.92 2.40
N LEU A 874 -22.76 -14.01 1.90
CA LEU A 874 -22.37 -15.38 2.27
C LEU A 874 -21.48 -16.05 1.23
N ASN A 875 -20.79 -17.11 1.65
CA ASN A 875 -19.86 -17.92 0.86
C ASN A 875 -20.51 -18.77 -0.26
N ASP A 876 -21.82 -18.66 -0.46
CA ASP A 876 -22.58 -19.24 -1.59
C ASP A 876 -23.13 -18.15 -2.53
N SER A 877 -22.51 -16.96 -2.50
CA SER A 877 -22.91 -15.75 -3.21
C SER A 877 -24.26 -15.16 -2.77
N THR A 878 -24.94 -15.72 -1.76
CA THR A 878 -26.25 -15.20 -1.35
C THR A 878 -26.12 -13.91 -0.55
N LEU A 879 -26.98 -12.94 -0.91
CA LEU A 879 -27.20 -11.74 -0.11
C LEU A 879 -28.39 -11.93 0.82
N HIS A 880 -28.12 -11.75 2.11
CA HIS A 880 -29.10 -11.68 3.17
C HIS A 880 -29.02 -10.35 3.93
N CYS A 881 -30.15 -9.68 4.10
CA CYS A 881 -30.30 -8.52 4.98
C CYS A 881 -31.36 -8.80 6.04
N ILE A 882 -31.20 -8.19 7.22
CA ILE A 882 -32.07 -8.41 8.38
C ILE A 882 -32.16 -7.15 9.27
N GLY A 883 -33.19 -7.08 10.13
CA GLY A 883 -33.50 -5.92 10.96
C GLY A 883 -34.66 -5.10 10.40
N ALA A 884 -34.54 -3.77 10.46
CA ALA A 884 -35.58 -2.84 10.06
C ALA A 884 -35.90 -2.96 8.57
N ASN A 885 -37.19 -2.92 8.22
CA ASN A 885 -37.65 -2.98 6.83
C ASN A 885 -38.82 -2.02 6.56
N ALA A 886 -39.09 -1.07 7.46
CA ALA A 886 -40.20 -0.11 7.29
C ALA A 886 -40.05 0.69 5.99
N GLU A 887 -38.81 1.03 5.64
CA GLU A 887 -38.42 1.64 4.38
C GLU A 887 -37.74 0.63 3.43
N GLY A 888 -38.11 -0.65 3.50
CA GLY A 888 -37.71 -1.66 2.51
C GLY A 888 -36.23 -2.06 2.54
N GLN A 889 -35.50 -1.72 3.61
CA GLN A 889 -34.03 -1.85 3.72
C GLN A 889 -33.50 -3.28 3.55
N LEU A 890 -34.35 -4.31 3.59
CA LEU A 890 -33.93 -5.71 3.49
C LEU A 890 -34.00 -6.31 2.09
N GLY A 891 -34.68 -5.66 1.14
CA GLY A 891 -34.73 -6.13 -0.24
C GLY A 891 -35.52 -7.44 -0.44
N ASP A 892 -36.44 -7.80 0.45
CA ASP A 892 -37.21 -9.05 0.42
C ASP A 892 -38.55 -8.95 -0.33
N SER A 893 -38.74 -7.86 -1.10
CA SER A 893 -40.00 -7.41 -1.71
C SER A 893 -41.11 -7.04 -0.71
N THR A 894 -40.81 -6.83 0.57
CA THR A 894 -41.78 -6.41 1.59
C THR A 894 -41.35 -5.15 2.34
N LEU A 895 -42.22 -4.65 3.22
CA LEU A 895 -41.94 -3.56 4.16
C LEU A 895 -42.13 -4.06 5.61
N VAL A 896 -41.60 -5.24 5.93
CA VAL A 896 -41.82 -5.95 7.19
C VAL A 896 -40.48 -6.35 7.81
N SER A 897 -40.14 -5.77 8.98
CA SER A 897 -38.89 -6.08 9.69
C SER A 897 -38.74 -7.58 9.97
N ARG A 898 -37.50 -8.09 9.98
CA ARG A 898 -37.21 -9.53 10.00
C ARG A 898 -36.28 -9.88 11.15
N THR A 899 -36.62 -10.96 11.87
CA THR A 899 -35.83 -11.55 12.96
C THR A 899 -35.05 -12.80 12.56
N SER A 900 -35.20 -13.24 11.31
CA SER A 900 -34.54 -14.41 10.73
C SER A 900 -34.31 -14.15 9.25
N LEU A 901 -33.17 -14.56 8.70
CA LEU A 901 -32.80 -14.26 7.31
C LEU A 901 -33.90 -14.65 6.31
N THR A 902 -34.53 -13.63 5.72
CA THR A 902 -35.15 -13.77 4.41
C THR A 902 -34.05 -13.72 3.34
N PRO A 903 -34.08 -14.58 2.32
CA PRO A 903 -33.41 -14.28 1.07
C PRO A 903 -33.94 -12.94 0.55
N SER A 904 -33.05 -12.04 0.15
CA SER A 904 -33.47 -10.93 -0.71
C SER A 904 -34.14 -11.51 -1.98
N SER A 905 -35.15 -10.84 -2.54
CA SER A 905 -36.00 -11.41 -3.61
C SER A 905 -35.27 -11.69 -4.93
N TRP A 906 -34.00 -11.31 -4.95
CA TRP A 906 -32.94 -11.48 -5.94
C TRP A 906 -32.63 -12.94 -6.31
N ASN A 907 -32.80 -13.93 -5.41
CA ASN A 907 -32.38 -15.33 -5.67
C ASN A 907 -33.50 -16.38 -5.56
N GLN A 908 -34.42 -16.43 -6.54
CA GLN A 908 -35.48 -17.46 -6.62
C GLN A 908 -35.28 -18.53 -7.71
N ASN A 909 -34.22 -18.46 -8.54
CA ASN A 909 -34.13 -19.28 -9.77
C ASN A 909 -32.72 -19.72 -10.19
N SER A 910 -31.72 -19.66 -9.31
CA SER A 910 -30.42 -20.29 -9.57
C SER A 910 -30.50 -21.80 -9.30
N SER A 911 -30.15 -22.60 -10.31
CA SER A 911 -29.86 -24.02 -10.11
C SER A 911 -28.37 -24.17 -9.86
N VAL A 912 -28.00 -24.52 -8.63
CA VAL A 912 -26.61 -24.81 -8.26
C VAL A 912 -26.16 -26.08 -9.00
N SER A 913 -25.61 -25.89 -10.21
CA SER A 913 -25.15 -26.94 -11.11
C SER A 913 -23.70 -27.35 -10.87
N GLU A 914 -23.01 -26.69 -9.95
CA GLU A 914 -21.64 -27.00 -9.56
C GLU A 914 -21.41 -26.72 -8.08
N LEU A 915 -20.63 -27.56 -7.40
CA LEU A 915 -20.37 -27.50 -5.95
C LEU A 915 -18.87 -27.64 -5.65
N PHE A 916 -18.42 -26.84 -4.68
CA PHE A 916 -17.01 -26.66 -4.35
C PHE A 916 -16.72 -27.26 -2.98
N TYR A 917 -15.65 -28.06 -2.91
CA TYR A 917 -15.17 -28.70 -1.69
C TYR A 917 -13.64 -28.63 -1.63
N THR A 918 -13.11 -28.34 -0.44
CA THR A 918 -11.66 -28.21 -0.21
C THR A 918 -11.11 -29.52 0.33
N LEU A 919 -10.07 -30.07 -0.29
CA LEU A 919 -9.40 -31.29 0.15
C LEU A 919 -8.97 -31.16 1.62
N GLY A 920 -9.22 -32.21 2.43
CA GLY A 920 -8.96 -32.21 3.86
C GLY A 920 -10.08 -31.64 4.74
N TYR A 921 -11.05 -30.89 4.18
CA TYR A 921 -12.16 -30.31 4.93
C TYR A 921 -13.48 -31.03 4.68
N ALA A 922 -14.04 -31.66 5.72
CA ALA A 922 -15.38 -32.24 5.65
C ALA A 922 -16.45 -31.14 5.58
N GLY A 923 -17.43 -31.29 4.68
CA GLY A 923 -18.41 -30.23 4.41
C GLY A 923 -19.69 -30.73 3.76
N LYS A 924 -20.79 -30.01 3.99
CA LYS A 924 -22.13 -30.31 3.44
C LYS A 924 -22.61 -29.12 2.60
N ARG A 925 -23.12 -29.40 1.39
CA ARG A 925 -23.69 -28.40 0.45
C ARG A 925 -24.98 -28.92 -0.16
N SER A 926 -25.90 -28.03 -0.55
CA SER A 926 -27.22 -28.39 -1.09
C SER A 926 -27.27 -28.23 -2.61
N ALA A 927 -27.80 -29.22 -3.32
CA ALA A 927 -27.86 -29.24 -4.79
C ALA A 927 -29.28 -29.00 -5.38
N ILE A 928 -30.22 -28.53 -4.55
CA ILE A 928 -31.64 -28.40 -4.90
C ILE A 928 -32.00 -26.96 -5.31
N VAL A 929 -32.75 -26.82 -6.41
CA VAL A 929 -33.54 -25.62 -6.72
C VAL A 929 -34.76 -25.54 -5.81
N ALA A 930 -34.94 -24.41 -5.11
CA ALA A 930 -36.12 -24.18 -4.29
C ALA A 930 -37.42 -24.31 -5.12
N GLY A 931 -38.38 -25.11 -4.62
CA GLY A 931 -39.72 -25.25 -5.21
C GLY A 931 -40.02 -26.55 -5.97
N TRP A 932 -39.09 -27.52 -6.08
CA TRP A 932 -39.33 -28.75 -6.84
C TRP A 932 -40.25 -29.80 -6.17
N GLY A 933 -40.62 -29.63 -4.89
CA GLY A 933 -41.59 -30.47 -4.17
C GLY A 933 -40.98 -31.72 -3.51
N GLN A 934 -41.82 -32.69 -3.11
CA GLN A 934 -41.32 -34.00 -2.69
C GLN A 934 -40.78 -34.77 -3.89
N MET A 935 -39.56 -35.29 -3.76
CA MET A 935 -38.78 -35.84 -4.88
C MET A 935 -38.41 -37.30 -4.64
N ASN A 936 -38.71 -38.16 -5.61
CA ASN A 936 -38.19 -39.53 -5.67
C ASN A 936 -36.94 -39.57 -6.55
N TYR A 937 -35.82 -40.03 -5.99
CA TYR A 937 -34.52 -40.07 -6.65
C TYR A 937 -34.23 -41.43 -7.29
N SER A 938 -33.66 -41.44 -8.49
CA SER A 938 -33.11 -42.64 -9.14
C SER A 938 -31.61 -42.78 -8.85
N SER A 939 -31.15 -44.02 -8.63
CA SER A 939 -29.79 -44.40 -8.20
C SER A 939 -28.64 -43.50 -8.68
N LEU A 940 -27.99 -42.82 -7.74
CA LEU A 940 -26.79 -42.02 -7.93
C LEU A 940 -25.55 -42.84 -7.54
N GLN A 941 -24.44 -42.69 -8.27
CA GLN A 941 -23.14 -43.24 -7.88
C GLN A 941 -22.16 -42.09 -7.64
N PHE A 942 -21.86 -41.84 -6.37
CA PHE A 942 -20.85 -40.87 -5.95
C PHE A 942 -19.48 -41.55 -5.77
N PRO A 943 -18.35 -40.85 -6.01
CA PRO A 943 -17.02 -41.37 -5.72
C PRO A 943 -16.77 -41.48 -4.22
N SER A 944 -15.72 -42.21 -3.83
CA SER A 944 -15.30 -42.34 -2.45
C SER A 944 -15.00 -40.96 -1.84
N GLY A 945 -15.53 -40.74 -0.64
CA GLY A 945 -15.49 -39.47 0.07
C GLY A 945 -16.78 -38.65 -0.01
N PHE A 946 -17.72 -39.03 -0.89
CA PHE A 946 -18.98 -38.31 -1.08
C PHE A 946 -20.21 -39.17 -0.75
N SER A 947 -21.19 -38.54 -0.11
CA SER A 947 -22.49 -39.12 0.21
C SER A 947 -23.63 -38.15 -0.09
N PHE A 948 -24.79 -38.67 -0.49
CA PHE A 948 -25.98 -37.88 -0.85
C PHE A 948 -27.14 -38.21 0.08
N ASP A 949 -27.74 -37.19 0.68
CA ASP A 949 -28.92 -37.35 1.53
C ASP A 949 -30.19 -37.16 0.68
N VAL A 950 -30.96 -38.24 0.54
CA VAL A 950 -32.20 -38.27 -0.25
C VAL A 950 -33.37 -37.52 0.41
N ASN A 951 -33.20 -36.95 1.61
CA ASN A 951 -34.25 -36.21 2.31
C ASN A 951 -34.18 -34.69 2.05
N ASP A 952 -32.96 -34.13 1.96
CA ASP A 952 -32.70 -32.71 1.72
C ASP A 952 -31.92 -32.43 0.42
N GLY A 953 -31.55 -33.47 -0.34
CA GLY A 953 -30.80 -33.40 -1.60
C GLY A 953 -29.43 -32.73 -1.49
N SER A 954 -28.84 -32.78 -0.29
CA SER A 954 -27.48 -32.33 -0.05
C SER A 954 -26.44 -33.40 -0.42
N ILE A 955 -25.24 -32.93 -0.70
CA ILE A 955 -24.05 -33.75 -0.89
C ILE A 955 -23.05 -33.39 0.21
N SER A 956 -22.59 -34.41 0.93
CA SER A 956 -21.62 -34.30 2.02
C SER A 956 -20.29 -34.94 1.60
N TYR A 957 -19.21 -34.21 1.79
CA TYR A 957 -17.82 -34.63 1.60
C TYR A 957 -17.18 -34.91 2.95
N ASP A 958 -16.38 -35.97 3.05
CA ASP A 958 -15.67 -36.38 4.28
C ASP A 958 -14.25 -35.81 4.42
N GLY A 959 -13.79 -35.03 3.45
CA GLY A 959 -12.43 -34.48 3.40
C GLY A 959 -11.38 -35.40 2.73
N LEU A 960 -11.73 -36.63 2.36
CA LEU A 960 -10.78 -37.69 1.99
C LEU A 960 -10.88 -38.18 0.53
N GLY A 961 -11.85 -37.69 -0.24
CA GLY A 961 -11.99 -38.02 -1.67
C GLY A 961 -10.96 -37.30 -2.55
N SER A 962 -10.45 -37.99 -3.58
CA SER A 962 -9.34 -37.55 -4.43
C SER A 962 -9.65 -36.36 -5.34
N LEU A 963 -8.66 -35.48 -5.54
CA LEU A 963 -8.69 -34.34 -6.45
C LEU A 963 -9.29 -34.63 -7.84
N GLY A 964 -10.08 -33.68 -8.33
CA GLY A 964 -10.67 -33.71 -9.65
C GLY A 964 -12.06 -33.04 -9.71
N GLN A 965 -12.63 -33.07 -10.92
CA GLN A 965 -13.99 -32.62 -11.21
C GLN A 965 -14.83 -33.83 -11.64
N PHE A 966 -16.02 -34.03 -11.05
CA PHE A 966 -16.93 -35.10 -11.43
C PHE A 966 -18.38 -34.61 -11.54
N THR A 967 -19.10 -35.00 -12.60
CA THR A 967 -20.49 -34.59 -12.83
C THR A 967 -21.46 -35.75 -12.66
N ASN A 968 -22.51 -35.55 -11.86
CA ASN A 968 -23.62 -36.49 -11.66
C ASN A 968 -24.96 -35.83 -12.02
N THR A 969 -25.84 -36.53 -12.73
CA THR A 969 -27.18 -36.01 -13.05
C THR A 969 -28.21 -36.45 -12.02
N ILE A 970 -28.60 -35.53 -11.13
CA ILE A 970 -29.70 -35.74 -10.19
C ILE A 970 -31.03 -35.64 -10.95
N SER A 971 -31.76 -36.77 -10.99
CA SER A 971 -33.08 -36.86 -11.61
C SER A 971 -34.15 -37.11 -10.56
N THR A 972 -35.24 -36.35 -10.64
CA THR A 972 -36.34 -36.35 -9.67
C THR A 972 -37.70 -36.35 -10.35
N THR A 973 -38.73 -36.74 -9.61
CA THR A 973 -40.12 -36.77 -10.08
C THR A 973 -41.05 -36.21 -9.02
N ASN A 974 -41.87 -35.22 -9.39
CA ASN A 974 -42.78 -34.49 -8.49
C ASN A 974 -44.28 -34.74 -8.78
N GLY A 975 -44.58 -35.78 -9.56
CA GLY A 975 -45.94 -36.15 -9.96
C GLY A 975 -46.55 -35.31 -11.09
N VAL A 976 -45.95 -34.17 -11.44
CA VAL A 976 -46.35 -33.32 -12.58
C VAL A 976 -45.40 -33.50 -13.76
N GLY A 977 -44.11 -33.70 -13.49
CA GLY A 977 -43.10 -34.02 -14.49
C GLY A 977 -41.87 -34.73 -13.93
N ASN A 978 -40.95 -35.07 -14.83
CA ASN A 978 -39.59 -35.46 -14.51
C ASN A 978 -38.71 -34.21 -14.60
N HIS A 979 -37.90 -33.95 -13.58
CA HIS A 979 -36.93 -32.86 -13.57
C HIS A 979 -35.52 -33.47 -13.42
N SER A 980 -34.53 -32.87 -14.06
CA SER A 980 -33.15 -33.36 -14.01
C SER A 980 -32.18 -32.20 -14.09
N THR A 981 -31.22 -32.15 -13.17
CA THR A 981 -30.08 -31.22 -13.22
C THR A 981 -28.78 -32.00 -13.17
N SER A 982 -27.74 -31.49 -13.82
CA SER A 982 -26.38 -32.01 -13.66
C SER A 982 -25.68 -31.19 -12.60
N VAL A 983 -25.13 -31.88 -11.61
CA VAL A 983 -24.35 -31.32 -10.51
C VAL A 983 -22.91 -31.76 -10.73
N THR A 984 -22.07 -30.82 -11.11
CA THR A 984 -20.62 -30.97 -11.12
C THR A 984 -20.09 -30.76 -9.70
N ILE A 985 -19.06 -31.49 -9.33
CA ILE A 985 -18.39 -31.37 -8.04
C ILE A 985 -16.90 -31.23 -8.32
N SER A 986 -16.32 -30.16 -7.80
CA SER A 986 -14.97 -29.73 -8.09
C SER A 986 -14.20 -29.63 -6.77
N ILE A 987 -13.07 -30.35 -6.68
CA ILE A 987 -12.27 -30.50 -5.46
C ILE A 987 -10.92 -29.83 -5.65
N PHE A 988 -10.55 -28.96 -4.71
CA PHE A 988 -9.36 -28.12 -4.80
C PHE A 988 -8.44 -28.31 -3.58
N GLU A 989 -7.14 -28.16 -3.81
CA GLU A 989 -6.17 -27.90 -2.73
C GLU A 989 -6.20 -26.40 -2.36
N HIS A 990 -6.07 -26.11 -1.07
CA HIS A 990 -6.09 -24.74 -0.55
C HIS A 990 -4.69 -24.13 -0.66
N ASN A 991 -4.52 -23.17 -1.58
CA ASN A 991 -3.42 -22.22 -1.51
C ASN A 991 -3.75 -21.24 -0.38
N GLN A 992 -2.94 -21.16 0.66
CA GLN A 992 -3.08 -20.09 1.67
C GLN A 992 -2.27 -18.88 1.21
N VAL A 993 -2.92 -17.73 1.05
CA VAL A 993 -2.29 -16.44 0.70
C VAL A 993 -2.65 -15.43 1.79
N GLU A 994 -1.63 -14.85 2.40
CA GLU A 994 -1.76 -14.05 3.62
C GLU A 994 -2.10 -12.57 3.34
N GLY A 995 -2.58 -11.87 4.38
CA GLY A 995 -2.47 -10.41 4.48
C GLY A 995 -3.56 -9.52 3.87
N ARG A 996 -4.56 -10.03 3.14
CA ARG A 996 -5.65 -9.20 2.58
C ARG A 996 -7.04 -9.76 2.89
N ILE A 997 -7.97 -8.93 3.35
CA ILE A 997 -9.40 -9.32 3.48
C ILE A 997 -10.00 -9.71 2.11
N GLY A 998 -9.43 -9.20 1.01
CA GLY A 998 -9.74 -9.66 -0.35
C GLY A 998 -9.42 -11.15 -0.63
N SER A 999 -8.63 -11.85 0.19
CA SER A 999 -8.43 -13.30 0.05
C SER A 999 -9.65 -14.10 0.50
N PHE A 1000 -10.46 -13.61 1.45
CA PHE A 1000 -11.68 -14.31 1.90
C PHE A 1000 -12.73 -14.44 0.78
N ILE A 1001 -12.69 -13.53 -0.20
CA ILE A 1001 -13.50 -13.56 -1.44
C ILE A 1001 -12.98 -14.62 -2.43
N TYR A 1002 -11.78 -15.17 -2.23
CA TYR A 1002 -11.21 -16.28 -3.02
C TYR A 1002 -11.21 -17.62 -2.26
N ASP A 1003 -10.85 -17.62 -0.98
CA ASP A 1003 -10.76 -18.82 -0.11
C ASP A 1003 -12.12 -19.46 0.20
N ALA A 1004 -13.22 -18.72 0.02
CA ALA A 1004 -14.57 -19.29 0.00
C ALA A 1004 -14.82 -20.31 -1.14
N GLY A 1005 -13.91 -20.42 -2.11
CA GLY A 1005 -13.92 -21.47 -3.15
C GLY A 1005 -14.77 -21.14 -4.37
N PHE A 1006 -14.90 -19.85 -4.73
CA PHE A 1006 -15.78 -19.40 -5.81
C PHE A 1006 -15.21 -19.64 -7.22
N SER A 1007 -15.79 -20.56 -8.01
CA SER A 1007 -15.62 -20.53 -9.47
C SER A 1007 -16.75 -21.22 -10.28
N SER A 1008 -18.04 -20.84 -10.15
CA SER A 1008 -19.07 -21.38 -11.08
C SER A 1008 -20.29 -20.51 -11.43
N ALA A 1009 -20.57 -20.50 -12.75
CA ALA A 1009 -21.87 -20.78 -13.38
C ALA A 1009 -23.06 -19.81 -13.22
N SER A 1010 -23.02 -18.77 -12.38
CA SER A 1010 -24.10 -17.77 -12.26
C SER A 1010 -23.60 -16.37 -12.62
N SER A 1011 -24.23 -15.72 -13.61
CA SER A 1011 -23.90 -14.33 -13.98
C SER A 1011 -24.53 -13.30 -13.04
N THR A 1012 -25.37 -13.74 -12.10
CA THR A 1012 -26.21 -12.87 -11.26
C THR A 1012 -25.73 -12.67 -9.82
N ASP A 1013 -24.70 -13.42 -9.39
CA ASP A 1013 -24.16 -13.51 -8.02
C ASP A 1013 -23.66 -12.17 -7.46
N ALA A 1014 -23.48 -12.02 -6.14
CA ALA A 1014 -23.04 -10.77 -5.49
C ALA A 1014 -21.58 -10.85 -5.02
N ILE A 1015 -20.83 -9.75 -5.16
CA ILE A 1015 -19.39 -9.69 -4.83
C ILE A 1015 -19.02 -8.58 -3.84
N SER A 1016 -19.95 -7.67 -3.53
CA SER A 1016 -19.76 -6.57 -2.58
C SER A 1016 -21.11 -6.07 -2.07
N ILE A 1017 -21.13 -5.57 -0.83
CA ILE A 1017 -22.27 -4.89 -0.20
C ILE A 1017 -21.80 -3.67 0.60
N ASN A 1018 -22.63 -2.63 0.63
CA ASN A 1018 -22.52 -1.48 1.53
C ASN A 1018 -23.95 -1.06 1.95
N ALA A 1019 -24.13 -0.79 3.24
CA ALA A 1019 -25.39 -0.40 3.87
C ALA A 1019 -25.30 1.05 4.38
N GLY A 1020 -26.09 1.93 3.77
CA GLY A 1020 -26.31 3.29 4.27
C GLY A 1020 -27.35 3.32 5.39
N HIS A 1021 -27.82 4.52 5.72
CA HIS A 1021 -28.71 4.75 6.86
C HIS A 1021 -30.06 4.02 6.74
N GLU A 1022 -30.75 4.15 5.60
CA GLU A 1022 -32.07 3.55 5.33
C GLU A 1022 -32.14 2.85 3.96
N HIS A 1023 -31.00 2.60 3.31
CA HIS A 1023 -30.91 1.88 2.04
C HIS A 1023 -29.60 1.12 1.94
N SER A 1024 -29.57 0.11 1.08
CA SER A 1024 -28.39 -0.72 0.85
C SER A 1024 -28.24 -1.01 -0.64
N CYS A 1025 -26.99 -1.28 -1.06
CA CYS A 1025 -26.68 -1.63 -2.44
C CYS A 1025 -25.70 -2.82 -2.51
N LEU A 1026 -25.74 -3.54 -3.62
CA LEU A 1026 -24.83 -4.65 -3.95
C LEU A 1026 -24.24 -4.46 -5.35
N ILE A 1027 -23.06 -5.04 -5.57
CA ILE A 1027 -22.48 -5.25 -6.90
C ILE A 1027 -22.61 -6.72 -7.28
N THR A 1028 -23.11 -7.03 -8.48
CA THR A 1028 -23.12 -8.41 -8.99
C THR A 1028 -21.81 -8.83 -9.68
N HIS A 1029 -21.59 -10.13 -9.89
CA HIS A 1029 -20.50 -10.71 -10.68
C HIS A 1029 -20.57 -10.34 -12.17
N GLU A 1030 -21.75 -10.02 -12.70
CA GLU A 1030 -21.91 -9.29 -13.97
C GLU A 1030 -21.31 -7.87 -13.94
N ASN A 1031 -20.79 -7.44 -12.79
CA ASN A 1031 -20.48 -6.07 -12.42
C ASN A 1031 -21.73 -5.20 -12.55
N ARG A 1032 -22.88 -5.50 -11.93
CA ARG A 1032 -24.06 -4.59 -12.01
C ARG A 1032 -24.58 -4.23 -10.65
N MET A 1033 -24.73 -2.93 -10.39
CA MET A 1033 -25.31 -2.45 -9.15
C MET A 1033 -26.81 -2.75 -9.08
N LYS A 1034 -27.24 -3.13 -7.88
CA LYS A 1034 -28.65 -3.09 -7.47
C LYS A 1034 -28.73 -2.39 -6.14
N CYS A 1035 -29.74 -1.55 -5.97
CA CYS A 1035 -30.05 -0.92 -4.69
C CYS A 1035 -31.49 -1.25 -4.28
N TRP A 1036 -31.78 -1.07 -3.00
CA TRP A 1036 -33.11 -1.21 -2.40
C TRP A 1036 -33.15 -0.42 -1.08
N GLY A 1037 -34.34 -0.20 -0.56
CA GLY A 1037 -34.58 0.58 0.65
C GLY A 1037 -35.29 1.91 0.37
N TYR A 1038 -35.03 2.89 1.23
CA TYR A 1038 -35.62 4.22 1.17
C TYR A 1038 -35.28 4.91 -0.16
N ASN A 1039 -36.27 5.52 -0.81
CA ASN A 1039 -36.08 6.13 -2.14
C ASN A 1039 -36.79 7.49 -2.31
N ASN A 1040 -37.06 8.18 -1.19
CA ASN A 1040 -37.66 9.51 -1.20
C ASN A 1040 -36.71 10.64 -1.61
N TYR A 1041 -35.43 10.32 -1.84
CA TYR A 1041 -34.45 11.20 -2.49
C TYR A 1041 -33.97 10.65 -3.84
N GLY A 1042 -34.45 9.49 -4.30
CA GLY A 1042 -33.97 8.81 -5.50
C GLY A 1042 -32.71 7.96 -5.29
N GLN A 1043 -32.30 7.71 -4.04
CA GLN A 1043 -31.04 7.05 -3.68
C GLN A 1043 -30.94 5.55 -4.03
N VAL A 1044 -32.01 4.95 -4.56
CA VAL A 1044 -32.02 3.58 -5.11
C VAL A 1044 -31.83 3.55 -6.64
N GLY A 1045 -31.68 4.70 -7.29
CA GLY A 1045 -31.32 4.75 -8.73
C GLY A 1045 -32.45 4.31 -9.64
N VAL A 1046 -33.68 4.52 -9.18
CA VAL A 1046 -34.95 4.34 -9.90
C VAL A 1046 -35.93 5.43 -9.47
N ASN A 1047 -37.01 5.60 -10.22
CA ASN A 1047 -38.03 6.66 -10.07
C ASN A 1047 -38.25 7.13 -8.61
N HIS A 1048 -37.92 8.40 -8.38
CA HIS A 1048 -37.98 9.09 -7.09
C HIS A 1048 -39.36 9.05 -6.42
N GLY A 1049 -39.40 8.93 -5.09
CA GLY A 1049 -40.60 9.18 -4.28
C GLY A 1049 -41.46 7.95 -3.95
N SER A 1050 -40.91 6.75 -4.11
CA SER A 1050 -41.50 5.53 -3.56
C SER A 1050 -40.42 4.53 -3.16
N THR A 1051 -40.42 4.14 -1.89
CA THR A 1051 -39.59 3.10 -1.27
C THR A 1051 -39.50 1.83 -2.13
N VAL A 1052 -38.29 1.29 -2.29
CA VAL A 1052 -37.98 0.21 -3.23
C VAL A 1052 -37.59 -1.05 -2.46
N SER A 1053 -38.58 -1.86 -2.13
CA SER A 1053 -38.41 -3.05 -1.27
C SER A 1053 -37.64 -4.23 -1.89
N SER A 1054 -37.05 -4.10 -3.08
CA SER A 1054 -36.46 -5.22 -3.84
C SER A 1054 -35.18 -4.78 -4.56
N PRO A 1055 -34.08 -5.56 -4.56
CA PRO A 1055 -32.84 -5.23 -5.26
C PRO A 1055 -33.08 -5.01 -6.76
N THR A 1056 -33.15 -3.74 -7.14
CA THR A 1056 -33.54 -3.31 -8.49
C THR A 1056 -32.32 -2.73 -9.18
N TYR A 1057 -32.15 -3.03 -10.48
CA TYR A 1057 -31.07 -2.45 -11.27
C TYR A 1057 -31.21 -0.94 -11.35
N THR A 1058 -30.15 -0.25 -10.95
CA THR A 1058 -29.99 1.22 -11.01
C THR A 1058 -29.83 1.65 -12.47
N TYR A 1059 -30.80 2.36 -13.04
CA TYR A 1059 -30.86 2.87 -14.43
C TYR A 1059 -30.07 2.07 -15.51
N ASP A 1060 -30.48 0.80 -15.73
CA ASP A 1060 -29.94 -0.21 -16.68
C ASP A 1060 -29.80 0.24 -18.16
N THR A 1061 -30.28 1.44 -18.54
CA THR A 1061 -30.18 1.97 -19.91
C THR A 1061 -28.83 2.57 -20.28
N TRP A 1062 -27.97 2.89 -19.31
CA TRP A 1062 -26.66 3.50 -19.56
C TRP A 1062 -25.52 2.86 -18.74
N MET A 1063 -25.71 2.68 -17.43
CA MET A 1063 -24.77 1.94 -16.59
C MET A 1063 -24.80 0.46 -16.97
N LYS A 1064 -23.78 0.00 -17.68
CA LYS A 1064 -23.64 -1.42 -18.07
C LYS A 1064 -22.75 -2.22 -17.14
N SER A 1065 -21.94 -1.55 -16.31
CA SER A 1065 -21.08 -2.22 -15.35
C SER A 1065 -20.94 -1.45 -14.02
N THR A 1066 -20.28 -2.03 -13.02
CA THR A 1066 -20.06 -1.51 -11.67
C THR A 1066 -18.90 -2.27 -11.03
N LYS A 1067 -17.75 -1.61 -10.91
CA LYS A 1067 -16.50 -2.06 -10.27
C LYS A 1067 -16.50 -1.83 -8.76
N SER A 1068 -17.01 -0.68 -8.31
CA SER A 1068 -17.05 -0.26 -6.89
C SER A 1068 -18.23 0.68 -6.66
N MET A 1069 -18.62 0.88 -5.40
CA MET A 1069 -19.79 1.67 -4.98
C MET A 1069 -19.63 2.24 -3.57
N ASP A 1070 -20.41 3.29 -3.28
CA ASP A 1070 -20.59 3.81 -1.93
C ASP A 1070 -22.05 4.29 -1.68
N VAL A 1071 -22.46 4.29 -0.41
CA VAL A 1071 -23.87 4.32 0.03
C VAL A 1071 -24.02 5.22 1.27
N GLY A 1072 -24.13 6.53 1.05
CA GLY A 1072 -24.30 7.52 2.12
C GLY A 1072 -25.71 7.56 2.73
N THR A 1073 -26.11 8.69 3.34
CA THR A 1073 -27.45 8.81 3.96
C THR A 1073 -28.58 8.92 2.94
N ASN A 1074 -28.44 9.86 1.99
CA ASN A 1074 -29.52 10.29 1.07
C ASN A 1074 -29.16 10.10 -0.42
N HIS A 1075 -28.10 9.37 -0.71
CA HIS A 1075 -27.63 9.10 -2.07
C HIS A 1075 -26.77 7.81 -2.11
N ALA A 1076 -26.56 7.29 -3.31
CA ALA A 1076 -25.58 6.23 -3.57
C ALA A 1076 -24.88 6.50 -4.90
N CYS A 1077 -23.67 5.98 -5.02
CA CYS A 1077 -22.78 6.22 -6.15
C CYS A 1077 -22.03 4.95 -6.56
N SER A 1078 -21.66 4.87 -7.83
CA SER A 1078 -21.02 3.71 -8.42
C SER A 1078 -20.04 4.07 -9.51
N ILE A 1079 -19.02 3.24 -9.64
CA ILE A 1079 -17.94 3.38 -10.60
C ILE A 1079 -18.05 2.18 -11.52
N ASP A 1080 -18.18 2.37 -12.84
CA ASP A 1080 -18.26 1.22 -13.76
C ASP A 1080 -16.89 0.68 -14.21
N ASN A 1081 -16.86 -0.38 -15.03
CA ASN A 1081 -15.60 -0.98 -15.49
C ASN A 1081 -14.88 -0.07 -16.52
N GLU A 1082 -15.64 0.74 -17.25
CA GLU A 1082 -15.15 1.85 -18.07
C GLU A 1082 -14.69 3.04 -17.19
N SER A 1083 -14.97 2.98 -15.89
CA SER A 1083 -14.63 3.93 -14.83
C SER A 1083 -15.35 5.27 -14.91
N GLN A 1084 -16.54 5.25 -15.52
CA GLN A 1084 -17.52 6.34 -15.47
C GLN A 1084 -18.20 6.33 -14.10
N LEU A 1085 -18.43 7.52 -13.53
CA LEU A 1085 -19.24 7.68 -12.32
C LEU A 1085 -20.73 7.68 -12.67
N TRP A 1086 -21.50 6.95 -11.87
CA TRP A 1086 -22.94 7.01 -11.83
C TRP A 1086 -23.39 7.33 -10.40
N CYS A 1087 -24.13 8.43 -10.22
CA CYS A 1087 -24.63 8.85 -8.90
C CYS A 1087 -26.10 9.22 -8.97
N TRP A 1088 -26.82 8.94 -7.89
CA TRP A 1088 -28.26 9.20 -7.77
C TRP A 1088 -28.67 9.33 -6.30
N GLY A 1089 -29.74 10.07 -6.05
CA GLY A 1089 -30.12 10.52 -4.72
C GLY A 1089 -30.32 12.02 -4.68
N TYR A 1090 -30.20 12.56 -3.46
CA TYR A 1090 -30.55 13.92 -3.04
C TYR A 1090 -30.58 14.97 -4.16
N ASN A 1091 -31.79 15.27 -4.59
CA ASN A 1091 -32.14 16.39 -5.46
C ASN A 1091 -33.38 17.08 -4.89
N ASN A 1092 -33.30 18.39 -4.66
CA ASN A 1092 -34.40 19.21 -4.14
C ASN A 1092 -35.42 19.67 -5.20
N TYR A 1093 -35.28 19.26 -6.48
CA TYR A 1093 -35.96 19.86 -7.64
C TYR A 1093 -36.59 18.86 -8.63
#